data_AF-A0A6S7AR53-F1
#
_entry.id   AF-A0A6S7AR53-F1
#
_cell.length_a   1.000
_cell.length_b   1.000
_cell.length_c   1.000
_cell.angle_alpha   90.00
_cell.angle_beta   90.00
_cell.angle_gamma   90.00
#
_symmetry.space_group_name_H-M   'P 1'
#
loop_
_entity.id
_entity.type
_entity.pdbx_description
1 polymer ?
#
loop_
_entity_poly.entity_id
_entity_poly.type
_entity_poly.pdbx_seq_one_letter_code
_entity_poly.pdbx_strand_id
1 'polypeptide(L)'
;MKISRFFGANSRDVMRQVRQVLGPDALIVSNRSVDGGIEVLATVEGAFDDVPQESPRQPAPQETAPAPAYAAPQPGYGAPQPAYAAPAAAPQPAYVPPQPAYAAPAAVPQPGYAAPARSIAAYQSAYASSALPEQDEPQESVAPSAPPVVAAPPAAAAPVAPVRMEMPALPPLSREQPAAPRPPMARMPQAPQPDAAQPPVARMPAMPAPQPTALQPILPQPTSPQPMAPQSPMSRMPDAPLRNGPVVPPAALPGDAAAGLQDAISALRGALESRMDGLLWGGRQGPGREPAGAALFRSLLDAGFSTKLVRALVERMPEGMSAEAALAWARNELVTHLPVLGSEDEFLGGGVYALVGPTGVGKTTTLAKLAARCVAREGREQVAMLTTDNFRIGALEQLQIYGRLMGVPAHSVRDAGELRRILAELGNRKIVLIDTTGISQRDRHVAEQAAMLCNAGKPVRRLLVLNAASQGDTLDEVAHAYRNGVGEDVAGCIITKLDEASRLGAALDTAIRHRLPIHYSSIGQKVPEHLELARADALIDRAFAMVERARALYTPSEADLASLWSAAPRDSAAVDPARRRQLLASAILRPQGGAAAIDAAQNLDDAIGWLDSDAACVQARASWREYVSDGAGSSLAALGESPLAMVRREFSSACDRHLLAMHGKTSMKGEGLPGGTLLSSVLMSDRGAAMAAPAQQLVLPHGMLSSFDPASAAQPDTALALEARIGWLGGQLDRLPVVHMLEAGTSALWQSLSEQGVSWVARNPGGLRVIQDECPTNLNAVGKSVGYLPVGQPGDMPGLRAVPGSRPAPLALWASGTEIGLPGRGDDTRLRLVCARLIDTASGEVAGQLFGLTNLTASQADAATVARWLVLQEEARAGFRYMANAWQALPAVDGAHTLARQSLMAGQLGAACWQLAHAPAADSARSTLSGVVSADRKLSGRLLPVALLKMFALLEMAEG
;
A
#
# COMPACT_ATOMS: atom_id res chain seq x y z
N MET A 1 11.04 36.34 7.93
CA MET A 1 10.46 36.30 6.57
C MET A 1 8.99 36.70 6.65
N LYS A 2 8.57 37.83 6.07
CA LYS A 2 7.15 38.20 5.93
C LYS A 2 6.67 37.73 4.55
N ILE A 3 5.81 36.73 4.51
CA ILE A 3 5.21 36.20 3.27
C ILE A 3 3.81 36.79 3.13
N SER A 4 3.53 37.43 1.99
CA SER A 4 2.24 38.05 1.67
C SER A 4 1.47 37.20 0.65
N ARG A 5 0.14 37.17 0.80
CA ARG A 5 -0.78 36.34 -0.01
C ARG A 5 -1.65 37.23 -0.90
N PHE A 6 -1.69 36.91 -2.19
CA PHE A 6 -2.40 37.67 -3.23
C PHE A 6 -3.38 36.76 -3.97
N PHE A 7 -4.50 37.32 -4.45
CA PHE A 7 -5.55 36.56 -5.12
C PHE A 7 -6.27 37.39 -6.20
N GLY A 8 -6.61 36.75 -7.33
CA GLY A 8 -7.27 37.43 -8.45
C GLY A 8 -7.69 36.46 -9.56
N ALA A 9 -8.59 36.91 -10.43
CA ALA A 9 -9.26 36.06 -11.41
C ALA A 9 -8.34 35.41 -12.47
N ASN A 10 -7.13 35.94 -12.67
CA ASN A 10 -6.12 35.39 -13.57
C ASN A 10 -4.70 35.83 -13.15
N SER A 11 -3.68 35.17 -13.72
CA SER A 11 -2.27 35.40 -13.38
C SER A 11 -1.82 36.85 -13.59
N ARG A 12 -2.39 37.57 -14.58
CA ARG A 12 -1.99 38.94 -14.93
C ARG A 12 -2.52 39.96 -13.91
N ASP A 13 -3.71 39.74 -13.36
CA ASP A 13 -4.24 40.53 -12.25
C ASP A 13 -3.48 40.28 -10.95
N VAL A 14 -3.19 39.03 -10.62
CA VAL A 14 -2.40 38.67 -9.41
C VAL A 14 -0.99 39.24 -9.48
N MET A 15 -0.29 39.09 -10.61
CA MET A 15 1.05 39.66 -10.78
C MET A 15 1.06 41.19 -10.81
N ARG A 16 -0.06 41.84 -11.16
CA ARG A 16 -0.20 43.30 -10.97
C ARG A 16 -0.28 43.66 -9.48
N GLN A 17 -1.09 42.94 -8.69
CA GLN A 17 -1.17 43.16 -7.24
C GLN A 17 0.19 42.95 -6.54
N VAL A 18 0.87 41.84 -6.84
CA VAL A 18 2.20 41.51 -6.30
C VAL A 18 3.17 42.67 -6.54
N ARG A 19 3.25 43.18 -7.78
CA ARG A 19 4.13 44.31 -8.12
C ARG A 19 3.71 45.65 -7.50
N GLN A 20 2.41 45.89 -7.30
CA GLN A 20 1.92 47.11 -6.64
C GLN A 20 2.21 47.12 -5.13
N VAL A 21 2.33 45.96 -4.48
CA VAL A 21 2.47 45.85 -3.02
C VAL A 21 3.89 45.49 -2.57
N LEU A 22 4.63 44.72 -3.37
CA LEU A 22 5.97 44.24 -3.05
C LEU A 22 7.07 44.74 -4.02
N GLY A 23 6.72 45.55 -5.02
CA GLY A 23 7.66 46.07 -6.02
C GLY A 23 7.98 45.08 -7.15
N PRO A 24 8.88 45.45 -8.09
CA PRO A 24 9.24 44.59 -9.21
C PRO A 24 10.04 43.35 -8.79
N ASP A 25 10.82 43.45 -7.72
CA ASP A 25 11.79 42.45 -7.24
C ASP A 25 11.17 41.42 -6.27
N ALA A 26 9.84 41.25 -6.33
CA ALA A 26 9.09 40.37 -5.45
C ALA A 26 9.33 38.88 -5.78
N LEU A 27 9.98 38.15 -4.87
CA LEU A 27 10.22 36.72 -5.00
C LEU A 27 8.92 35.93 -4.78
N ILE A 28 8.49 35.17 -5.79
CA ILE A 28 7.35 34.25 -5.68
C ILE A 28 7.78 32.98 -4.94
N VAL A 29 7.12 32.69 -3.82
CA VAL A 29 7.32 31.48 -3.00
C VAL A 29 6.38 30.36 -3.43
N SER A 30 5.17 30.71 -3.91
CA SER A 30 4.20 29.73 -4.42
C SER A 30 3.20 30.39 -5.38
N ASN A 31 2.68 29.61 -6.32
CA ASN A 31 1.62 29.98 -7.26
C ASN A 31 0.68 28.77 -7.43
N ARG A 32 -0.62 28.94 -7.18
CA ARG A 32 -1.63 27.88 -7.36
C ARG A 32 -2.93 28.42 -7.95
N SER A 33 -3.55 27.65 -8.83
CA SER A 33 -4.96 27.84 -9.21
C SER A 33 -5.86 27.31 -8.09
N VAL A 34 -6.95 28.01 -7.80
CA VAL A 34 -7.99 27.63 -6.84
C VAL A 34 -9.37 28.01 -7.40
N ASP A 35 -10.45 27.48 -6.84
CA ASP A 35 -11.80 27.80 -7.33
C ASP A 35 -12.07 29.32 -7.26
N GLY A 36 -12.33 29.92 -8.42
CA GLY A 36 -12.53 31.36 -8.59
C GLY A 36 -11.31 32.20 -8.97
N GLY A 37 -10.09 31.62 -9.07
CA GLY A 37 -8.93 32.39 -9.53
C GLY A 37 -7.56 31.75 -9.31
N ILE A 38 -6.54 32.60 -9.20
CA ILE A 38 -5.15 32.22 -8.94
C ILE A 38 -4.68 32.91 -7.66
N GLU A 39 -3.90 32.19 -6.87
CA GLU A 39 -3.32 32.61 -5.61
C GLU A 39 -1.80 32.57 -5.67
N VAL A 40 -1.14 33.66 -5.25
CA VAL A 40 0.32 33.76 -5.20
C VAL A 40 0.78 34.13 -3.78
N LEU A 41 1.80 33.42 -3.29
CA LEU A 41 2.55 33.78 -2.10
C LEU A 41 3.88 34.42 -2.54
N ALA A 42 4.20 35.60 -2.03
CA ALA A 42 5.41 36.33 -2.38
C ALA A 42 6.06 37.05 -1.18
N THR A 43 7.35 37.37 -1.30
CA THR A 43 8.17 38.06 -0.29
C THR A 43 9.11 39.06 -0.98
N VAL A 44 9.75 39.93 -0.20
CA VAL A 44 10.83 40.84 -0.67
C VAL A 44 12.14 40.42 -0.01
N GLU A 45 13.24 40.54 -0.73
CA GLU A 45 14.61 40.28 -0.24
C GLU A 45 15.19 41.54 0.43
N GLY A 46 16.07 41.38 1.44
CA GLY A 46 16.74 42.52 2.09
C GLY A 46 16.06 43.13 3.33
N ALA A 47 15.04 42.50 3.92
CA ALA A 47 14.43 42.94 5.18
C ALA A 47 15.19 42.42 6.43
N PHE A 48 16.47 42.77 6.55
CA PHE A 48 17.33 42.46 7.70
C PHE A 48 18.24 43.66 8.01
N ASP A 49 17.80 44.55 8.91
CA ASP A 49 18.64 45.36 9.81
C ASP A 49 17.73 46.24 10.69
N ASP A 50 17.37 45.72 11.87
CA ASP A 50 17.13 46.47 13.12
C ASP A 50 16.63 45.51 14.22
N VAL A 51 17.42 45.31 15.28
CA VAL A 51 17.04 44.47 16.44
C VAL A 51 17.58 45.08 17.75
N PRO A 52 16.72 45.73 18.54
CA PRO A 52 16.91 45.87 19.97
C PRO A 52 16.66 44.53 20.68
N GLN A 53 17.50 44.17 21.66
CA GLN A 53 17.32 42.95 22.46
C GLN A 53 16.32 43.18 23.60
N GLU A 54 15.42 42.22 23.83
CA GLU A 54 14.81 42.02 25.15
C GLU A 54 14.82 40.53 25.56
N SER A 55 14.89 40.28 26.86
CA SER A 55 15.10 38.95 27.47
C SER A 55 13.79 38.27 27.88
N PRO A 56 13.73 36.93 27.95
CA PRO A 56 12.48 36.20 28.19
C PRO A 56 11.93 36.40 29.61
N ARG A 57 10.60 36.49 29.73
CA ARG A 57 9.85 36.45 30.99
C ARG A 57 8.82 35.30 30.99
N GLN A 58 8.48 34.82 32.18
CA GLN A 58 7.63 33.64 32.41
C GLN A 58 6.13 33.94 32.26
N PRO A 59 5.27 32.93 31.97
CA PRO A 59 3.84 33.12 31.80
C PRO A 59 3.02 32.85 33.09
N ALA A 60 2.14 33.78 33.46
CA ALA A 60 0.98 33.60 34.35
C ALA A 60 0.10 34.87 34.33
N PRO A 61 -1.19 34.81 34.73
CA PRO A 61 -2.20 33.80 34.43
C PRO A 61 -3.37 34.41 33.60
N GLN A 62 -4.41 33.63 33.30
CA GLN A 62 -5.62 34.15 32.63
C GLN A 62 -6.64 34.72 33.64
N GLU A 63 -7.31 35.81 33.27
CA GLU A 63 -8.41 36.41 34.02
C GLU A 63 -9.69 36.44 33.16
N THR A 64 -10.86 36.23 33.77
CA THR A 64 -12.13 35.97 33.06
C THR A 64 -13.18 37.04 33.31
N ALA A 65 -13.94 37.38 32.25
CA ALA A 65 -15.06 38.32 32.27
C ALA A 65 -16.26 37.73 31.47
N PRO A 66 -17.51 38.14 31.77
CA PRO A 66 -18.58 37.15 31.90
C PRO A 66 -19.62 37.09 30.76
N ALA A 67 -20.47 36.06 30.84
CA ALA A 67 -21.57 35.79 29.91
C ALA A 67 -22.83 36.64 30.18
N PRO A 68 -23.67 36.92 29.15
CA PRO A 68 -24.94 37.61 29.30
C PRO A 68 -26.05 36.70 29.84
N ALA A 69 -26.99 37.27 30.59
CA ALA A 69 -28.14 36.55 31.17
C ALA A 69 -29.39 36.63 30.27
N TYR A 70 -30.25 35.61 30.36
CA TYR A 70 -31.58 35.59 29.74
C TYR A 70 -32.59 36.44 30.53
N ALA A 71 -33.54 37.06 29.82
CA ALA A 71 -34.76 37.66 30.36
C ALA A 71 -35.98 37.24 29.53
N ALA A 72 -37.14 37.12 30.17
CA ALA A 72 -38.37 36.57 29.57
C ALA A 72 -39.32 37.66 28.98
N PRO A 73 -40.21 37.33 28.02
CA PRO A 73 -41.02 38.31 27.29
C PRO A 73 -42.49 38.44 27.76
N GLN A 74 -43.05 39.65 27.75
CA GLN A 74 -44.49 39.99 27.69
C GLN A 74 -44.70 41.34 26.92
N PRO A 75 -45.90 41.96 26.72
CA PRO A 75 -46.63 41.72 25.46
C PRO A 75 -47.36 42.92 24.78
N GLY A 76 -47.35 42.96 23.44
CA GLY A 76 -48.50 43.38 22.62
C GLY A 76 -48.72 44.89 22.28
N TYR A 77 -49.44 45.10 21.16
CA TYR A 77 -49.95 46.38 20.59
C TYR A 77 -48.89 47.42 20.13
N GLY A 78 -49.02 48.11 19.00
CA GLY A 78 -50.00 48.06 17.90
C GLY A 78 -49.54 48.91 16.69
N ALA A 79 -50.19 48.79 15.52
CA ALA A 79 -49.83 49.52 14.28
C ALA A 79 -50.54 50.89 14.15
N PRO A 80 -50.03 51.83 13.33
CA PRO A 80 -50.57 51.97 11.95
C PRO A 80 -49.57 52.40 10.86
N GLN A 81 -49.99 52.38 9.59
CA GLN A 81 -49.32 53.00 8.41
C GLN A 81 -49.88 54.42 8.14
N PRO A 82 -49.23 55.30 7.32
CA PRO A 82 -49.59 55.33 5.88
C PRO A 82 -48.52 55.84 4.85
N ALA A 83 -48.73 55.44 3.58
CA ALA A 83 -48.60 56.20 2.31
C ALA A 83 -47.26 56.76 1.71
N TYR A 84 -46.88 56.17 0.56
CA TYR A 84 -46.49 56.78 -0.74
C TYR A 84 -45.46 57.93 -0.92
N ALA A 85 -44.47 57.69 -1.81
CA ALA A 85 -44.29 58.41 -3.10
C ALA A 85 -43.21 57.74 -4.00
N ALA A 86 -43.25 57.94 -5.33
CA ALA A 86 -42.24 57.45 -6.30
C ALA A 86 -42.17 58.34 -7.57
N PRO A 87 -40.98 58.48 -8.19
CA PRO A 87 -40.81 58.35 -9.66
C PRO A 87 -39.47 57.68 -10.04
N ALA A 88 -39.12 57.29 -11.28
CA ALA A 88 -39.83 56.90 -12.52
C ALA A 88 -38.80 56.17 -13.43
N ALA A 89 -39.19 55.56 -14.57
CA ALA A 89 -38.32 54.61 -15.30
C ALA A 89 -38.30 54.76 -16.84
N ALA A 90 -37.20 54.32 -17.49
CA ALA A 90 -37.07 53.96 -18.92
C ALA A 90 -35.76 53.14 -19.13
N PRO A 91 -35.49 52.49 -20.29
CA PRO A 91 -35.89 51.09 -20.52
C PRO A 91 -34.72 50.14 -20.84
N GLN A 92 -34.94 48.82 -20.76
CA GLN A 92 -34.01 47.80 -21.25
C GLN A 92 -34.56 47.06 -22.49
N PRO A 93 -33.72 46.73 -23.49
CA PRO A 93 -34.13 45.96 -24.67
C PRO A 93 -34.26 44.46 -24.38
N ALA A 94 -35.18 43.78 -25.07
CA ALA A 94 -35.39 42.35 -24.91
C ALA A 94 -34.32 41.51 -25.63
N TYR A 95 -33.81 40.47 -24.97
CA TYR A 95 -32.95 39.46 -25.58
C TYR A 95 -33.80 38.31 -26.16
N VAL A 96 -33.64 38.02 -27.45
CA VAL A 96 -34.29 36.90 -28.13
C VAL A 96 -33.24 35.82 -28.42
N PRO A 97 -33.44 34.56 -27.97
CA PRO A 97 -32.50 33.48 -28.27
C PRO A 97 -32.64 33.02 -29.74
N PRO A 98 -31.55 32.94 -30.52
CA PRO A 98 -31.60 32.41 -31.88
C PRO A 98 -31.73 30.88 -31.90
N GLN A 99 -32.53 30.35 -32.83
CA GLN A 99 -32.63 28.92 -33.08
C GLN A 99 -31.45 28.40 -33.95
N PRO A 100 -31.02 27.14 -33.79
CA PRO A 100 -29.97 26.56 -34.63
C PRO A 100 -30.49 26.22 -36.03
N ALA A 101 -29.88 26.81 -37.06
CA ALA A 101 -30.15 26.45 -38.45
C ALA A 101 -29.25 25.28 -38.90
N TYR A 102 -29.83 24.27 -39.57
CA TYR A 102 -29.08 23.21 -40.23
C TYR A 102 -28.49 23.73 -41.56
N ALA A 103 -27.20 23.50 -41.77
CA ALA A 103 -26.53 23.66 -43.06
C ALA A 103 -25.47 22.55 -43.22
N ALA A 104 -25.46 21.87 -44.37
CA ALA A 104 -24.51 20.79 -44.66
C ALA A 104 -23.21 21.35 -45.29
N PRO A 105 -22.02 20.82 -44.93
CA PRO A 105 -20.76 21.21 -45.55
C PRO A 105 -20.52 20.51 -46.89
N ALA A 106 -19.92 21.24 -47.84
CA ALA A 106 -19.43 20.71 -49.11
C ALA A 106 -18.01 20.10 -48.98
N ALA A 107 -17.49 19.53 -50.07
CA ALA A 107 -16.42 18.52 -50.01
C ALA A 107 -15.04 18.95 -50.55
N VAL A 108 -14.00 18.27 -50.03
CA VAL A 108 -12.70 17.94 -50.72
C VAL A 108 -11.71 19.12 -50.91
N PRO A 109 -10.36 18.91 -50.89
CA PRO A 109 -9.62 17.64 -51.04
C PRO A 109 -8.70 17.21 -49.88
N GLN A 110 -8.18 15.98 -49.99
CA GLN A 110 -7.13 15.39 -49.15
C GLN A 110 -5.73 15.56 -49.77
N PRO A 111 -4.68 15.38 -48.95
CA PRO A 111 -3.57 14.49 -49.29
C PRO A 111 -3.47 13.35 -48.25
N GLY A 112 -3.39 12.10 -48.70
CA GLY A 112 -3.42 10.92 -47.82
C GLY A 112 -2.06 10.29 -47.57
N TYR A 113 -1.91 9.67 -46.39
CA TYR A 113 -0.97 8.59 -46.13
C TYR A 113 -1.69 7.50 -45.34
N ALA A 114 -1.56 6.25 -45.76
CA ALA A 114 -2.26 5.11 -45.17
C ALA A 114 -1.35 4.33 -44.21
N ALA A 115 -1.90 3.97 -43.03
CA ALA A 115 -1.24 3.10 -42.06
C ALA A 115 -2.22 1.97 -41.65
N PRO A 116 -1.94 0.70 -41.98
CA PRO A 116 -2.80 -0.42 -41.58
C PRO A 116 -2.46 -0.89 -40.16
N ALA A 117 -3.48 -1.04 -39.31
CA ALA A 117 -3.33 -1.68 -38.02
C ALA A 117 -3.10 -3.19 -38.18
N ARG A 118 -2.23 -3.78 -37.35
CA ARG A 118 -2.18 -5.23 -37.08
C ARG A 118 -2.02 -5.47 -35.58
N SER A 119 -2.66 -6.52 -35.08
CA SER A 119 -2.84 -6.80 -33.67
C SER A 119 -1.63 -7.47 -33.01
N ILE A 120 -1.40 -7.13 -31.74
CA ILE A 120 -0.38 -7.76 -30.89
C ILE A 120 -0.94 -9.11 -30.38
N ALA A 121 -0.87 -10.13 -31.22
CA ALA A 121 -1.37 -11.49 -30.93
C ALA A 121 -0.48 -12.61 -31.51
N ALA A 122 0.76 -12.29 -31.90
CA ALA A 122 1.62 -13.18 -32.71
C ALA A 122 3.08 -13.27 -32.20
N TYR A 123 3.31 -13.07 -30.90
CA TYR A 123 4.66 -12.99 -30.31
C TYR A 123 4.89 -13.85 -29.04
N GLN A 124 4.03 -14.85 -28.79
CA GLN A 124 4.15 -15.78 -27.65
C GLN A 124 4.52 -17.23 -28.05
N SER A 125 5.07 -17.43 -29.26
CA SER A 125 5.40 -18.77 -29.78
C SER A 125 6.77 -18.83 -30.46
N ALA A 126 7.80 -18.37 -29.76
CA ALA A 126 9.21 -18.61 -30.03
C ALA A 126 9.99 -18.66 -28.69
N TYR A 127 11.08 -19.43 -28.63
CA TYR A 127 11.88 -19.69 -27.42
C TYR A 127 11.16 -20.42 -26.27
N ALA A 128 10.72 -21.64 -26.56
CA ALA A 128 11.13 -22.75 -25.72
C ALA A 128 12.36 -23.42 -26.35
N SER A 129 13.32 -23.85 -25.52
CA SER A 129 14.49 -24.68 -25.86
C SER A 129 15.55 -24.11 -26.82
N SER A 130 16.65 -23.60 -26.23
CA SER A 130 18.00 -23.97 -26.67
C SER A 130 19.00 -23.84 -25.51
N ALA A 131 19.81 -24.87 -25.29
CA ALA A 131 20.93 -24.88 -24.34
C ALA A 131 22.26 -24.72 -25.10
N LEU A 132 23.38 -24.73 -24.35
CA LEU A 132 24.72 -24.35 -24.84
C LEU A 132 25.37 -25.37 -25.80
N PRO A 133 26.37 -24.95 -26.61
CA PRO A 133 27.00 -25.76 -27.65
C PRO A 133 28.34 -26.42 -27.22
N GLU A 134 28.81 -27.37 -28.04
CA GLU A 134 30.19 -27.86 -28.08
C GLU A 134 30.69 -27.90 -29.55
N GLN A 135 31.99 -28.18 -29.76
CA GLN A 135 32.73 -27.88 -31.00
C GLN A 135 33.50 -29.09 -31.60
N ASP A 136 33.72 -29.01 -32.92
CA ASP A 136 34.88 -29.46 -33.72
C ASP A 136 35.23 -30.98 -33.91
N GLU A 137 35.03 -31.43 -35.16
CA GLU A 137 35.88 -32.33 -35.98
C GLU A 137 35.94 -33.87 -35.63
N PRO A 138 36.66 -34.74 -36.42
CA PRO A 138 36.18 -35.20 -37.74
C PRO A 138 36.34 -36.73 -38.05
N GLN A 139 36.05 -37.09 -39.33
CA GLN A 139 36.45 -38.30 -40.11
C GLN A 139 35.61 -39.61 -40.09
N GLU A 140 35.32 -40.09 -41.32
CA GLU A 140 35.34 -41.48 -41.86
C GLU A 140 34.48 -42.62 -41.20
N SER A 141 33.74 -43.47 -41.94
CA SER A 141 33.82 -43.89 -43.36
C SER A 141 32.58 -44.70 -43.85
N VAL A 142 32.41 -44.79 -45.19
CA VAL A 142 31.92 -45.93 -46.04
C VAL A 142 30.69 -46.79 -45.58
N ALA A 143 29.68 -47.15 -46.39
CA ALA A 143 29.17 -46.76 -47.73
C ALA A 143 27.74 -47.40 -47.94
N PRO A 144 27.26 -47.82 -49.14
CA PRO A 144 26.35 -46.99 -49.94
C PRO A 144 25.04 -47.65 -50.44
N SER A 145 24.04 -46.82 -50.83
CA SER A 145 23.24 -47.04 -52.05
C SER A 145 22.35 -45.83 -52.41
N ALA A 146 22.21 -45.55 -53.71
CA ALA A 146 21.34 -44.54 -54.34
C ALA A 146 20.63 -45.24 -55.57
N PRO A 147 19.91 -44.58 -56.51
CA PRO A 147 19.59 -43.16 -56.72
C PRO A 147 18.08 -42.92 -57.05
N PRO A 148 17.67 -42.13 -58.09
CA PRO A 148 17.39 -40.67 -58.14
C PRO A 148 15.87 -40.36 -58.12
N VAL A 149 15.34 -39.12 -58.24
CA VAL A 149 15.15 -38.23 -59.43
C VAL A 149 14.58 -36.89 -58.90
N VAL A 150 15.29 -35.74 -58.94
CA VAL A 150 15.39 -34.69 -59.99
C VAL A 150 14.19 -33.72 -60.15
N ALA A 151 14.43 -32.47 -59.71
CA ALA A 151 13.98 -31.14 -60.22
C ALA A 151 12.50 -30.63 -60.09
N ALA A 152 12.40 -29.28 -60.11
CA ALA A 152 11.19 -28.41 -60.11
C ALA A 152 11.22 -27.53 -61.39
N PRO A 153 10.51 -26.38 -61.55
CA PRO A 153 9.31 -25.76 -60.91
C PRO A 153 8.22 -25.49 -62.02
N PRO A 154 7.43 -24.38 -62.16
CA PRO A 154 6.96 -23.28 -61.27
C PRO A 154 5.43 -22.90 -61.40
N ALA A 155 5.05 -21.79 -60.72
CA ALA A 155 4.08 -20.74 -61.16
C ALA A 155 2.53 -20.81 -60.91
N ALA A 156 2.12 -20.03 -59.89
CA ALA A 156 1.18 -18.88 -59.95
C ALA A 156 -0.36 -18.99 -60.22
N ALA A 157 -1.14 -18.54 -59.19
CA ALA A 157 -2.40 -17.78 -59.23
C ALA A 157 -3.69 -18.42 -59.87
N ALA A 158 -4.93 -18.09 -59.49
CA ALA A 158 -5.49 -17.00 -58.64
C ALA A 158 -6.75 -17.51 -57.82
N PRO A 159 -7.73 -16.71 -57.30
CA PRO A 159 -8.34 -17.01 -55.99
C PRO A 159 -9.87 -17.30 -55.94
N VAL A 160 -10.33 -18.06 -54.93
CA VAL A 160 -11.74 -18.17 -54.49
C VAL A 160 -11.80 -18.31 -52.95
N ALA A 161 -12.94 -17.95 -52.34
CA ALA A 161 -13.21 -18.01 -50.90
C ALA A 161 -14.06 -19.27 -50.51
N PRO A 162 -14.69 -19.42 -49.32
CA PRO A 162 -14.46 -20.59 -48.47
C PRO A 162 -15.61 -21.64 -48.41
N VAL A 163 -15.26 -22.90 -48.11
CA VAL A 163 -16.20 -24.03 -47.95
C VAL A 163 -15.84 -24.89 -46.72
N ARG A 164 -16.85 -25.56 -46.14
CA ARG A 164 -16.81 -26.35 -44.90
C ARG A 164 -16.29 -27.79 -45.08
N MET A 165 -15.83 -28.38 -43.97
CA MET A 165 -16.38 -29.63 -43.38
C MET A 165 -16.40 -29.39 -41.85
N GLU A 166 -17.42 -29.61 -41.02
CA GLU A 166 -18.53 -30.58 -40.91
C GLU A 166 -18.12 -32.01 -40.49
N MET A 167 -18.64 -32.44 -39.34
CA MET A 167 -18.64 -33.83 -38.82
C MET A 167 -20.08 -34.39 -38.81
N PRO A 168 -20.27 -35.72 -38.95
CA PRO A 168 -21.59 -36.32 -39.10
C PRO A 168 -22.33 -36.61 -37.77
N ALA A 169 -23.62 -36.22 -37.71
CA ALA A 169 -24.83 -37.08 -37.70
C ALA A 169 -24.77 -38.48 -37.03
N LEU A 170 -25.81 -39.08 -36.41
CA LEU A 170 -27.26 -38.80 -36.17
C LEU A 170 -27.73 -39.81 -35.03
N PRO A 171 -29.01 -39.97 -34.56
CA PRO A 171 -30.33 -39.77 -35.20
C PRO A 171 -31.39 -38.96 -34.39
N PRO A 172 -32.61 -38.72 -34.92
CA PRO A 172 -33.56 -37.73 -34.37
C PRO A 172 -34.87 -38.30 -33.78
N LEU A 173 -35.68 -37.42 -33.18
CA LEU A 173 -37.10 -37.66 -32.80
C LEU A 173 -38.07 -36.84 -33.68
N SER A 174 -39.31 -37.32 -33.81
CA SER A 174 -40.32 -36.81 -34.75
C SER A 174 -41.18 -35.66 -34.22
N ARG A 175 -41.80 -34.91 -35.14
CA ARG A 175 -42.80 -33.84 -34.89
C ARG A 175 -44.14 -34.39 -34.42
N GLU A 176 -44.89 -33.58 -33.65
CA GLU A 176 -46.20 -33.04 -34.10
C GLU A 176 -46.70 -31.84 -33.24
N GLN A 177 -47.72 -31.16 -33.76
CA GLN A 177 -48.52 -30.05 -33.17
C GLN A 177 -50.01 -30.47 -33.35
N PRO A 178 -51.04 -29.96 -32.60
CA PRO A 178 -51.28 -28.52 -32.38
C PRO A 178 -52.14 -28.08 -31.15
N ALA A 179 -52.51 -26.78 -31.15
CA ALA A 179 -53.74 -26.18 -30.60
C ALA A 179 -53.92 -25.97 -29.07
N ALA A 180 -54.89 -25.11 -28.72
CA ALA A 180 -55.25 -24.67 -27.36
C ALA A 180 -56.78 -24.57 -27.20
N PRO A 181 -57.33 -24.70 -25.96
CA PRO A 181 -58.10 -23.59 -25.37
C PRO A 181 -58.02 -23.48 -23.81
N ARG A 182 -58.78 -22.54 -23.23
CA ARG A 182 -59.12 -22.38 -21.78
C ARG A 182 -60.53 -22.99 -21.49
N PRO A 183 -61.09 -23.03 -20.25
CA PRO A 183 -60.57 -23.11 -18.85
C PRO A 183 -61.08 -24.47 -18.22
N PRO A 184 -61.77 -24.65 -17.05
CA PRO A 184 -61.92 -23.92 -15.77
C PRO A 184 -61.88 -24.74 -14.44
N MET A 185 -61.84 -24.01 -13.31
CA MET A 185 -62.40 -24.29 -11.94
C MET A 185 -62.15 -25.59 -11.14
N ALA A 186 -61.39 -25.40 -10.05
CA ALA A 186 -61.74 -25.67 -8.63
C ALA A 186 -61.89 -27.09 -8.04
N ARG A 187 -61.01 -27.43 -7.06
CA ARG A 187 -61.36 -27.62 -5.61
C ARG A 187 -60.13 -27.82 -4.71
N MET A 188 -60.25 -27.47 -3.42
CA MET A 188 -59.36 -27.91 -2.32
C MET A 188 -59.79 -29.33 -1.85
N PRO A 189 -58.94 -30.11 -1.15
CA PRO A 189 -58.89 -29.98 0.32
C PRO A 189 -57.54 -30.31 1.04
N GLN A 190 -57.32 -29.63 2.17
CA GLN A 190 -56.82 -30.08 3.49
C GLN A 190 -55.58 -31.01 3.66
N ALA A 191 -54.92 -30.85 4.81
CA ALA A 191 -53.79 -31.65 5.29
C ALA A 191 -54.18 -32.53 6.51
N PRO A 192 -53.46 -33.64 6.78
CA PRO A 192 -53.55 -34.39 8.03
C PRO A 192 -52.25 -34.42 8.87
N GLN A 193 -52.44 -34.54 10.19
CA GLN A 193 -51.52 -35.12 11.19
C GLN A 193 -52.37 -36.06 12.09
N PRO A 194 -51.79 -36.78 13.07
CA PRO A 194 -50.80 -37.85 12.92
C PRO A 194 -51.24 -39.14 13.67
N ASP A 195 -50.58 -40.29 13.46
CA ASP A 195 -50.44 -41.30 14.54
C ASP A 195 -49.30 -42.32 14.29
N ALA A 196 -49.03 -43.20 15.26
CA ALA A 196 -47.77 -43.94 15.43
C ALA A 196 -47.82 -45.47 15.17
N ALA A 197 -46.64 -46.06 14.88
CA ALA A 197 -46.28 -47.47 15.18
C ALA A 197 -44.76 -47.74 15.03
N GLN A 198 -44.22 -48.73 15.75
CA GLN A 198 -42.88 -49.36 15.57
C GLN A 198 -43.06 -50.81 15.06
N PRO A 199 -42.09 -51.50 14.43
CA PRO A 199 -40.96 -52.20 15.13
C PRO A 199 -39.70 -52.41 14.21
N PRO A 200 -38.76 -53.36 14.45
CA PRO A 200 -38.25 -54.02 15.66
C PRO A 200 -36.73 -53.76 15.89
N VAL A 201 -36.09 -54.49 16.83
CA VAL A 201 -34.68 -54.32 17.27
C VAL A 201 -33.85 -55.61 17.13
N ALA A 202 -32.55 -55.48 16.82
CA ALA A 202 -31.53 -56.52 17.01
C ALA A 202 -30.46 -56.06 18.03
N ARG A 203 -29.77 -56.99 18.73
CA ARG A 203 -29.02 -56.71 19.96
C ARG A 203 -27.60 -57.32 20.02
N MET A 204 -26.66 -56.50 20.55
CA MET A 204 -25.59 -56.88 21.51
C MET A 204 -24.37 -57.70 20.98
N PRO A 205 -23.20 -57.73 21.67
CA PRO A 205 -22.92 -57.52 23.11
C PRO A 205 -22.08 -56.28 23.50
N ALA A 206 -21.77 -56.17 24.81
CA ALA A 206 -21.14 -55.02 25.46
C ALA A 206 -20.39 -55.42 26.75
N MET A 207 -19.44 -54.60 27.22
CA MET A 207 -18.92 -54.45 28.61
C MET A 207 -17.97 -53.23 28.65
N PRO A 208 -17.65 -52.62 29.82
CA PRO A 208 -18.47 -52.36 31.01
C PRO A 208 -18.43 -50.86 31.43
N ALA A 209 -19.18 -50.47 32.46
CA ALA A 209 -19.20 -49.10 33.00
C ALA A 209 -18.87 -49.03 34.52
N PRO A 210 -18.22 -47.97 35.02
CA PRO A 210 -18.03 -47.71 36.44
C PRO A 210 -19.29 -47.08 37.10
N GLN A 211 -19.34 -47.10 38.43
CA GLN A 211 -20.49 -46.66 39.24
C GLN A 211 -20.44 -45.15 39.61
N PRO A 212 -21.60 -44.53 39.93
CA PRO A 212 -21.69 -43.09 40.21
C PRO A 212 -21.43 -42.71 41.67
N THR A 213 -20.96 -41.47 41.87
CA THR A 213 -20.97 -40.76 43.17
C THR A 213 -21.81 -39.49 43.02
N ALA A 214 -22.67 -39.19 43.99
CA ALA A 214 -23.65 -38.10 43.89
C ALA A 214 -23.12 -36.76 44.42
N LEU A 215 -23.51 -35.67 43.74
CA LEU A 215 -23.47 -34.29 44.24
C LEU A 215 -24.83 -33.62 43.96
N GLN A 216 -25.28 -32.76 44.88
CA GLN A 216 -26.62 -32.18 44.86
C GLN A 216 -26.69 -30.83 44.10
N PRO A 217 -27.81 -30.49 43.45
CA PRO A 217 -28.02 -29.18 42.84
C PRO A 217 -28.45 -28.12 43.87
N ILE A 218 -28.04 -26.87 43.67
CA ILE A 218 -28.54 -25.69 44.40
C ILE A 218 -29.14 -24.72 43.37
N LEU A 219 -30.35 -24.23 43.66
CA LEU A 219 -31.06 -23.23 42.84
C LEU A 219 -31.02 -21.85 43.52
N PRO A 220 -31.05 -20.74 42.74
CA PRO A 220 -30.94 -19.37 43.28
C PRO A 220 -32.29 -18.74 43.65
N GLN A 221 -32.32 -17.90 44.69
CA GLN A 221 -33.39 -16.90 44.97
C GLN A 221 -32.74 -15.59 45.55
N PRO A 222 -33.46 -14.50 45.96
CA PRO A 222 -33.17 -13.17 45.42
C PRO A 222 -32.86 -12.09 46.49
N THR A 223 -32.55 -10.85 46.08
CA THR A 223 -32.21 -9.74 47.00
C THR A 223 -32.76 -8.35 46.58
N SER A 224 -33.63 -7.76 47.43
CA SER A 224 -33.96 -6.31 47.60
C SER A 224 -35.21 -6.19 48.50
N PRO A 225 -35.61 -5.03 49.11
CA PRO A 225 -35.12 -3.65 48.93
C PRO A 225 -34.91 -2.74 50.21
N GLN A 226 -33.96 -1.79 50.14
CA GLN A 226 -34.00 -0.37 50.64
C GLN A 226 -34.21 -0.04 52.17
N PRO A 227 -34.10 1.23 52.69
CA PRO A 227 -33.98 2.58 52.07
C PRO A 227 -32.89 3.59 52.63
N MET A 228 -33.08 4.89 52.34
CA MET A 228 -32.12 6.05 52.20
C MET A 228 -31.72 6.95 53.41
N ALA A 229 -30.49 7.52 53.32
CA ALA A 229 -30.04 8.94 53.55
C ALA A 229 -30.25 9.67 54.94
N PRO A 230 -29.78 10.93 55.20
CA PRO A 230 -28.89 11.88 54.46
C PRO A 230 -27.76 12.59 55.31
N GLN A 231 -26.94 13.50 54.73
CA GLN A 231 -26.45 14.84 55.25
C GLN A 231 -25.05 15.34 54.77
N SER A 232 -24.83 16.68 54.88
CA SER A 232 -23.61 17.53 54.62
C SER A 232 -23.80 18.90 55.35
N PRO A 233 -22.93 19.97 55.33
CA PRO A 233 -21.59 20.18 54.73
C PRO A 233 -20.55 21.00 55.60
N MET A 234 -19.40 21.38 55.00
CA MET A 234 -18.50 22.56 55.25
C MET A 234 -18.01 22.98 56.68
N SER A 235 -16.68 23.11 56.88
CA SER A 235 -15.92 24.40 56.72
C SER A 235 -14.47 24.43 57.31
N ARG A 236 -13.66 25.40 56.82
CA ARG A 236 -12.37 25.97 57.32
C ARG A 236 -11.00 25.30 57.04
N MET A 237 -10.08 26.16 56.59
CA MET A 237 -8.59 26.13 56.66
C MET A 237 -8.13 27.00 57.87
N PRO A 238 -6.83 27.22 58.25
CA PRO A 238 -5.56 27.01 57.52
C PRO A 238 -4.32 26.52 58.33
N ASP A 239 -3.17 26.44 57.64
CA ASP A 239 -1.74 26.58 58.04
C ASP A 239 -1.22 26.18 59.45
N ALA A 240 -0.35 25.16 59.46
CA ALA A 240 1.07 25.11 59.92
C ALA A 240 1.60 25.90 61.17
N PRO A 241 2.78 25.54 61.76
CA PRO A 241 3.51 24.26 61.81
C PRO A 241 3.92 23.86 63.27
N LEU A 242 4.68 22.75 63.44
CA LEU A 242 5.95 22.70 64.21
C LEU A 242 6.65 21.32 64.11
N ARG A 243 7.90 21.22 64.58
CA ARG A 243 8.82 20.08 64.37
C ARG A 243 9.31 19.43 65.68
N ASN A 244 9.94 18.26 65.52
CA ASN A 244 10.84 17.53 66.44
C ASN A 244 10.19 16.75 67.59
N GLY A 245 10.10 15.42 67.41
CA GLY A 245 10.18 14.45 68.50
C GLY A 245 11.61 13.88 68.64
N PRO A 246 12.00 13.34 69.82
CA PRO A 246 13.33 12.75 70.05
C PRO A 246 13.45 11.32 69.49
N VAL A 247 14.70 10.85 69.33
CA VAL A 247 15.06 9.58 68.67
C VAL A 247 15.53 8.52 69.68
N VAL A 248 15.09 7.27 69.48
CA VAL A 248 15.69 6.03 70.03
C VAL A 248 15.70 4.99 68.87
N PRO A 249 16.77 4.18 68.68
CA PRO A 249 17.11 3.63 67.36
C PRO A 249 16.55 2.22 67.04
N PRO A 250 16.51 1.83 65.75
CA PRO A 250 16.22 0.46 65.31
C PRO A 250 17.45 -0.46 65.45
N ALA A 251 17.20 -1.76 65.68
CA ALA A 251 18.20 -2.82 65.54
C ALA A 251 18.27 -3.31 64.07
N ALA A 252 19.45 -3.78 63.64
CA ALA A 252 19.71 -4.15 62.25
C ALA A 252 19.23 -5.57 61.88
N LEU A 253 18.96 -5.79 60.59
CA LEU A 253 18.76 -7.11 59.97
C LEU A 253 20.00 -7.49 59.14
N PRO A 254 20.32 -8.80 58.95
CA PRO A 254 21.52 -9.23 58.22
C PRO A 254 21.45 -8.99 56.70
N GLY A 255 22.61 -8.77 56.07
CA GLY A 255 22.70 -8.36 54.65
C GLY A 255 22.68 -9.50 53.62
N ASP A 256 22.82 -10.76 54.02
CA ASP A 256 23.19 -11.86 53.10
C ASP A 256 22.09 -12.31 52.13
N ALA A 257 20.83 -11.89 52.34
CA ALA A 257 19.70 -12.28 51.49
C ALA A 257 19.80 -11.73 50.05
N ALA A 258 20.41 -10.55 49.86
CA ALA A 258 20.60 -9.97 48.54
C ALA A 258 21.79 -10.60 47.79
N ALA A 259 22.92 -10.77 48.47
CA ALA A 259 24.11 -11.41 47.92
C ALA A 259 23.82 -12.86 47.50
N GLY A 260 23.21 -13.67 48.39
CA GLY A 260 22.86 -15.06 48.08
C GLY A 260 21.91 -15.20 46.89
N LEU A 261 21.00 -14.24 46.65
CA LEU A 261 20.15 -14.23 45.47
C LEU A 261 20.92 -13.82 44.20
N GLN A 262 21.83 -12.85 44.29
CA GLN A 262 22.66 -12.42 43.15
C GLN A 262 23.72 -13.45 42.76
N ASP A 263 24.29 -14.16 43.74
CA ASP A 263 25.17 -15.31 43.52
C ASP A 263 24.41 -16.51 42.97
N ALA A 264 23.19 -16.81 43.48
CA ALA A 264 22.35 -17.87 42.92
C ALA A 264 21.90 -17.56 41.48
N ILE A 265 21.54 -16.30 41.18
CA ILE A 265 21.24 -15.85 39.82
C ILE A 265 22.49 -15.91 38.95
N SER A 266 23.67 -15.53 39.44
CA SER A 266 24.93 -15.60 38.66
C SER A 266 25.40 -17.03 38.42
N ALA A 267 25.20 -17.94 39.38
CA ALA A 267 25.46 -19.37 39.23
C ALA A 267 24.46 -20.03 38.27
N LEU A 268 23.16 -19.72 38.35
CA LEU A 268 22.16 -20.17 37.40
C LEU A 268 22.43 -19.61 35.99
N ARG A 269 22.80 -18.34 35.89
CA ARG A 269 23.17 -17.68 34.64
C ARG A 269 24.40 -18.32 34.01
N GLY A 270 25.50 -18.47 34.75
CA GLY A 270 26.71 -19.15 34.28
C GLY A 270 26.46 -20.64 33.93
N ALA A 271 25.57 -21.32 34.63
CA ALA A 271 25.16 -22.69 34.30
C ALA A 271 24.22 -22.76 33.06
N LEU A 272 23.48 -21.70 32.75
CA LEU A 272 22.72 -21.57 31.51
C LEU A 272 23.63 -21.25 30.34
N GLU A 273 24.49 -20.24 30.47
CA GLU A 273 25.49 -19.82 29.47
C GLU A 273 26.39 -21.01 29.12
N SER A 274 26.97 -21.69 30.12
CA SER A 274 27.78 -22.91 29.94
C SER A 274 27.03 -24.09 29.28
N ARG A 275 25.69 -24.13 29.31
CA ARG A 275 24.89 -25.17 28.61
C ARG A 275 24.41 -24.73 27.24
N MET A 276 24.22 -23.43 27.01
CA MET A 276 23.86 -22.86 25.71
C MET A 276 25.05 -22.85 24.76
N ASP A 277 26.25 -22.50 25.25
CA ASP A 277 27.51 -22.60 24.51
C ASP A 277 27.77 -24.03 24.00
N GLY A 278 27.45 -25.04 24.84
CA GLY A 278 27.57 -26.45 24.50
C GLY A 278 26.58 -26.95 23.45
N LEU A 279 25.42 -26.30 23.30
CA LEU A 279 24.37 -26.72 22.37
C LEU A 279 24.48 -26.04 20.99
N LEU A 280 24.90 -24.77 20.94
CA LEU A 280 24.89 -23.99 19.70
C LEU A 280 26.05 -24.34 18.75
N TRP A 281 27.23 -24.63 19.29
CA TRP A 281 28.50 -24.66 18.52
C TRP A 281 29.32 -25.95 18.64
N GLY A 282 28.67 -27.11 18.76
CA GLY A 282 29.33 -28.39 18.47
C GLY A 282 30.44 -28.83 19.44
N GLY A 283 30.43 -28.35 20.68
CA GLY A 283 31.13 -29.01 21.79
C GLY A 283 32.66 -28.95 21.81
N ARG A 284 33.27 -27.75 21.74
CA ARG A 284 34.70 -27.60 22.11
C ARG A 284 35.09 -26.25 22.76
N GLN A 285 34.80 -26.16 24.07
CA GLN A 285 35.37 -25.29 25.13
C GLN A 285 36.03 -23.94 24.79
N GLY A 286 35.52 -22.85 25.40
CA GLY A 286 36.29 -21.64 25.68
C GLY A 286 35.42 -20.46 26.14
N PRO A 287 35.50 -19.99 27.40
CA PRO A 287 34.66 -18.88 27.88
C PRO A 287 35.12 -17.53 27.30
N GLY A 288 34.16 -16.70 26.86
CA GLY A 288 34.39 -15.28 26.58
C GLY A 288 35.00 -14.92 25.21
N ARG A 289 34.69 -15.67 24.14
CA ARG A 289 34.97 -15.24 22.76
C ARG A 289 33.73 -15.36 21.87
N GLU A 290 33.42 -14.28 21.16
CA GLU A 290 32.45 -14.25 20.06
C GLU A 290 32.84 -15.28 18.98
N PRO A 291 31.91 -16.10 18.47
CA PRO A 291 32.20 -17.04 17.38
C PRO A 291 32.73 -16.30 16.15
N ALA A 292 33.81 -16.78 15.53
CA ALA A 292 34.48 -16.05 14.46
C ALA A 292 33.57 -15.74 13.25
N GLY A 293 32.64 -16.65 12.92
CA GLY A 293 31.64 -16.43 11.87
C GLY A 293 30.59 -15.36 12.23
N ALA A 294 30.27 -15.19 13.52
CA ALA A 294 29.37 -14.15 14.01
C ALA A 294 30.03 -12.76 13.90
N ALA A 295 31.26 -12.65 14.39
CA ALA A 295 32.06 -11.44 14.25
C ALA A 295 32.25 -11.04 12.78
N LEU A 296 32.59 -12.02 11.93
CA LEU A 296 32.75 -11.84 10.48
C LEU A 296 31.46 -11.32 9.81
N PHE A 297 30.31 -11.93 10.11
CA PHE A 297 29.02 -11.52 9.57
C PHE A 297 28.71 -10.06 9.90
N ARG A 298 28.92 -9.65 11.15
CA ARG A 298 28.77 -8.26 11.60
C ARG A 298 29.69 -7.31 10.83
N SER A 299 30.99 -7.60 10.78
CA SER A 299 31.98 -6.75 10.09
C SER A 299 31.71 -6.56 8.59
N LEU A 300 31.19 -7.59 7.91
CA LEU A 300 30.83 -7.48 6.49
C LEU A 300 29.54 -6.68 6.26
N LEU A 301 28.53 -6.82 7.13
CA LEU A 301 27.33 -5.96 7.08
C LEU A 301 27.67 -4.50 7.41
N ASP A 302 28.54 -4.27 8.39
CA ASP A 302 29.03 -2.92 8.73
C ASP A 302 29.75 -2.24 7.56
N ALA A 303 30.51 -3.00 6.75
CA ALA A 303 31.13 -2.52 5.52
C ALA A 303 30.12 -2.26 4.38
N GLY A 304 28.91 -2.81 4.49
CA GLY A 304 27.78 -2.61 3.57
C GLY A 304 27.59 -3.69 2.51
N PHE A 305 28.18 -4.89 2.67
CA PHE A 305 27.94 -6.01 1.74
C PHE A 305 26.55 -6.63 1.94
N SER A 306 25.97 -7.25 0.91
CA SER A 306 24.62 -7.85 1.02
C SER A 306 24.60 -9.08 1.91
N THR A 307 23.51 -9.28 2.65
CA THR A 307 23.29 -10.49 3.48
C THR A 307 23.48 -11.79 2.69
N LYS A 308 23.20 -11.79 1.38
CA LYS A 308 23.42 -12.91 0.46
C LYS A 308 24.90 -13.23 0.25
N LEU A 309 25.74 -12.21 0.02
CA LEU A 309 27.19 -12.39 -0.10
C LEU A 309 27.83 -12.73 1.25
N VAL A 310 27.37 -12.09 2.34
CA VAL A 310 27.88 -12.36 3.70
C VAL A 310 27.59 -13.80 4.14
N ARG A 311 26.38 -14.32 3.92
CA ARG A 311 26.06 -15.74 4.19
C ARG A 311 26.96 -16.69 3.40
N ALA A 312 27.10 -16.48 2.09
CA ALA A 312 27.95 -17.32 1.24
C ALA A 312 29.44 -17.31 1.63
N LEU A 313 29.94 -16.23 2.26
CA LEU A 313 31.28 -16.19 2.85
C LEU A 313 31.32 -16.94 4.19
N VAL A 314 30.38 -16.72 5.10
CA VAL A 314 30.36 -17.41 6.41
C VAL A 314 30.16 -18.92 6.25
N GLU A 315 29.37 -19.38 5.27
CA GLU A 315 29.17 -20.79 4.92
C GLU A 315 30.41 -21.45 4.28
N ARG A 316 31.35 -20.66 3.74
CA ARG A 316 32.62 -21.12 3.16
C ARG A 316 33.82 -20.94 4.10
N MET A 317 33.64 -20.32 5.26
CA MET A 317 34.69 -20.01 6.22
C MET A 317 35.22 -21.31 6.89
N PRO A 318 36.55 -21.55 6.91
CA PRO A 318 37.11 -22.71 7.60
C PRO A 318 36.85 -22.70 9.11
N GLU A 319 36.58 -23.87 9.69
CA GLU A 319 36.37 -24.04 11.12
C GLU A 319 37.61 -23.71 11.96
N GLY A 320 37.40 -23.27 13.20
CA GLY A 320 38.47 -23.04 14.18
C GLY A 320 39.28 -21.74 14.00
N MET A 321 38.95 -20.89 13.03
CA MET A 321 39.57 -19.56 12.88
C MET A 321 39.26 -18.63 14.07
N SER A 322 40.16 -17.67 14.35
CA SER A 322 39.84 -16.50 15.16
C SER A 322 39.03 -15.47 14.35
N ALA A 323 38.33 -14.54 15.00
CA ALA A 323 37.60 -13.48 14.30
C ALA A 323 38.49 -12.64 13.37
N GLU A 324 39.73 -12.35 13.79
CA GLU A 324 40.74 -11.65 12.99
C GLU A 324 41.18 -12.48 11.77
N ALA A 325 41.44 -13.78 11.94
CA ALA A 325 41.78 -14.68 10.84
C ALA A 325 40.61 -14.89 9.86
N ALA A 326 39.38 -14.95 10.37
CA ALA A 326 38.16 -15.04 9.56
C ALA A 326 37.93 -13.77 8.72
N LEU A 327 38.17 -12.58 9.29
CA LEU A 327 38.12 -11.31 8.56
C LEU A 327 39.22 -11.22 7.50
N ALA A 328 40.44 -11.64 7.82
CA ALA A 328 41.55 -11.70 6.86
C ALA A 328 41.29 -12.71 5.72
N TRP A 329 40.67 -13.86 6.02
CA TRP A 329 40.25 -14.85 5.02
C TRP A 329 39.16 -14.28 4.11
N ALA A 330 38.09 -13.70 4.67
CA ALA A 330 36.99 -13.14 3.89
C ALA A 330 37.42 -11.92 3.06
N ARG A 331 38.35 -11.09 3.57
CA ARG A 331 39.03 -10.04 2.80
C ARG A 331 39.69 -10.64 1.56
N ASN A 332 40.44 -11.74 1.72
CA ASN A 332 41.15 -12.35 0.59
C ASN A 332 40.19 -12.98 -0.43
N GLU A 333 39.14 -13.67 0.02
CA GLU A 333 38.04 -14.15 -0.87
C GLU A 333 37.39 -13.00 -1.65
N LEU A 334 37.09 -11.88 -0.99
CA LEU A 334 36.54 -10.69 -1.64
C LEU A 334 37.52 -10.08 -2.65
N VAL A 335 38.81 -10.02 -2.35
CA VAL A 335 39.85 -9.54 -3.28
C VAL A 335 40.01 -10.48 -4.48
N THR A 336 39.86 -11.81 -4.29
CA THR A 336 39.88 -12.81 -5.37
C THR A 336 38.61 -12.76 -6.24
N HIS A 337 37.45 -12.44 -5.68
CA HIS A 337 36.17 -12.47 -6.38
C HIS A 337 35.63 -11.11 -6.85
N LEU A 338 36.27 -9.98 -6.49
CA LEU A 338 35.94 -8.63 -6.99
C LEU A 338 36.58 -8.42 -8.37
N PRO A 339 35.81 -8.43 -9.47
CA PRO A 339 36.38 -8.29 -10.81
C PRO A 339 36.88 -6.86 -11.02
N VAL A 340 38.14 -6.74 -11.47
CA VAL A 340 38.78 -5.48 -11.85
C VAL A 340 39.50 -5.65 -13.19
N LEU A 341 39.75 -4.54 -13.89
CA LEU A 341 40.50 -4.54 -15.15
C LEU A 341 41.94 -5.03 -14.94
N GLY A 342 42.42 -5.96 -15.78
CA GLY A 342 43.72 -6.63 -15.59
C GLY A 342 44.93 -5.73 -15.84
N SER A 343 44.86 -4.85 -16.85
CA SER A 343 45.80 -3.74 -17.04
C SER A 343 45.10 -2.52 -17.61
N GLU A 344 45.60 -1.32 -17.28
CA GLU A 344 45.23 -0.08 -17.96
C GLU A 344 45.46 -0.15 -19.48
N ASP A 345 46.45 -0.93 -19.94
CA ASP A 345 46.77 -1.14 -21.35
C ASP A 345 45.63 -1.84 -22.13
N GLU A 346 44.77 -2.60 -21.45
CA GLU A 346 43.61 -3.26 -22.07
C GLU A 346 42.54 -2.23 -22.49
N PHE A 347 42.37 -1.19 -21.68
CA PHE A 347 41.50 -0.05 -21.99
C PHE A 347 42.16 0.88 -23.01
N LEU A 348 43.44 1.21 -22.81
CA LEU A 348 44.23 2.07 -23.70
C LEU A 348 44.54 1.43 -25.06
N GLY A 349 44.41 0.11 -25.20
CA GLY A 349 44.57 -0.62 -26.46
C GLY A 349 43.67 -0.11 -27.58
N GLY A 350 42.54 0.51 -27.23
CA GLY A 350 41.71 1.30 -28.13
C GLY A 350 40.23 0.89 -28.14
N GLY A 351 39.46 1.58 -28.98
CA GLY A 351 38.04 1.30 -29.23
C GLY A 351 37.11 2.46 -28.91
N VAL A 352 35.81 2.19 -29.03
CA VAL A 352 34.73 3.13 -28.70
C VAL A 352 34.12 2.71 -27.36
N TYR A 353 34.13 3.61 -26.38
CA TYR A 353 33.58 3.38 -25.04
C TYR A 353 32.43 4.35 -24.76
N ALA A 354 31.31 3.86 -24.25
CA ALA A 354 30.17 4.69 -23.84
C ALA A 354 29.95 4.59 -22.33
N LEU A 355 29.96 5.72 -21.62
CA LEU A 355 29.59 5.76 -20.20
C LEU A 355 28.06 5.80 -20.08
N VAL A 356 27.47 4.73 -19.57
CA VAL A 356 26.02 4.57 -19.39
C VAL A 356 25.64 4.57 -17.92
N GLY A 357 24.39 4.89 -17.59
CA GLY A 357 23.88 4.94 -16.23
C GLY A 357 22.99 6.15 -15.93
N PRO A 358 22.41 6.22 -14.71
CA PRO A 358 21.41 7.23 -14.36
C PRO A 358 21.84 8.70 -14.43
N THR A 359 20.88 9.59 -14.15
CA THR A 359 21.16 11.01 -13.90
C THR A 359 22.01 11.16 -12.62
N GLY A 360 22.85 12.20 -12.56
CA GLY A 360 23.61 12.54 -11.34
C GLY A 360 24.81 11.63 -10.97
N VAL A 361 24.96 10.44 -11.56
CA VAL A 361 26.05 9.49 -11.22
C VAL A 361 27.46 9.92 -11.67
N GLY A 362 27.59 11.07 -12.35
CA GLY A 362 28.88 11.68 -12.68
C GLY A 362 29.51 11.27 -14.02
N LYS A 363 28.71 10.81 -15.00
CA LYS A 363 29.20 10.33 -16.31
C LYS A 363 30.08 11.36 -17.05
N THR A 364 29.56 12.56 -17.33
CA THR A 364 30.29 13.65 -18.02
C THR A 364 31.65 13.96 -17.37
N THR A 365 31.69 14.08 -16.05
CA THR A 365 32.92 14.36 -15.28
C THR A 365 33.89 13.18 -15.31
N THR A 366 33.38 11.94 -15.28
CA THR A 366 34.18 10.72 -15.40
C THR A 366 34.78 10.60 -16.79
N LEU A 367 34.01 10.92 -17.83
CA LEU A 367 34.48 10.93 -19.21
C LEU A 367 35.56 12.00 -19.45
N ALA A 368 35.43 13.19 -18.86
CA ALA A 368 36.48 14.22 -18.92
C ALA A 368 37.79 13.75 -18.27
N LYS A 369 37.71 13.02 -17.15
CA LYS A 369 38.89 12.41 -16.49
C LYS A 369 39.53 11.31 -17.34
N LEU A 370 38.71 10.42 -17.91
CA LEU A 370 39.18 9.38 -18.84
C LEU A 370 39.84 9.99 -20.06
N ALA A 371 39.22 11.01 -20.66
CA ALA A 371 39.78 11.73 -21.80
C ALA A 371 41.16 12.30 -21.45
N ALA A 372 41.29 13.02 -20.32
CA ALA A 372 42.58 13.58 -19.89
C ALA A 372 43.65 12.49 -19.65
N ARG A 373 43.25 11.35 -19.07
CA ARG A 373 44.13 10.19 -18.84
C ARG A 373 44.58 9.55 -20.15
N CYS A 374 43.69 9.41 -21.13
CA CYS A 374 44.02 8.95 -22.48
C CYS A 374 44.93 9.96 -23.22
N VAL A 375 44.66 11.27 -23.12
CA VAL A 375 45.51 12.33 -23.71
C VAL A 375 46.93 12.27 -23.16
N ALA A 376 47.09 12.04 -21.85
CA ALA A 376 48.40 11.93 -21.20
C ALA A 376 49.18 10.66 -21.58
N ARG A 377 48.52 9.64 -22.14
CA ARG A 377 49.11 8.35 -22.54
C ARG A 377 49.35 8.24 -24.05
N GLU A 378 48.37 8.62 -24.85
CA GLU A 378 48.30 8.40 -26.31
C GLU A 378 48.45 9.69 -27.14
N GLY A 379 48.37 10.86 -26.48
CA GLY A 379 48.30 12.16 -27.13
C GLY A 379 46.89 12.53 -27.61
N ARG A 380 46.56 13.84 -27.60
CA ARG A 380 45.22 14.35 -27.90
C ARG A 380 44.68 14.00 -29.28
N GLU A 381 45.55 13.86 -30.27
CA GLU A 381 45.15 13.52 -31.64
C GLU A 381 44.55 12.11 -31.75
N GLN A 382 44.84 11.22 -30.79
CA GLN A 382 44.31 9.86 -30.71
C GLN A 382 42.96 9.75 -29.99
N VAL A 383 42.48 10.84 -29.40
CA VAL A 383 41.27 10.86 -28.56
C VAL A 383 40.18 11.68 -29.25
N ALA A 384 38.92 11.24 -29.14
CA ALA A 384 37.75 12.06 -29.44
C ALA A 384 36.66 11.88 -28.37
N MET A 385 35.88 12.93 -28.14
CA MET A 385 34.73 12.92 -27.25
C MET A 385 33.43 13.15 -28.03
N LEU A 386 32.39 12.42 -27.63
CA LEU A 386 31.04 12.49 -28.15
C LEU A 386 30.07 12.67 -26.98
N THR A 387 28.93 13.34 -27.19
CA THR A 387 27.81 13.31 -26.25
C THR A 387 26.49 13.05 -26.96
N THR A 388 25.64 12.21 -26.34
CA THR A 388 24.23 12.03 -26.71
C THR A 388 23.27 12.75 -25.76
N ASP A 389 23.76 13.39 -24.69
CA ASP A 389 22.94 14.17 -23.76
C ASP A 389 22.58 15.53 -24.36
N ASN A 390 21.67 15.51 -25.32
CA ASN A 390 21.07 16.69 -25.94
C ASN A 390 19.85 17.22 -25.16
N PHE A 391 19.50 16.59 -24.02
CA PHE A 391 18.34 16.94 -23.21
C PHE A 391 18.71 17.86 -22.03
N ARG A 392 19.89 17.66 -21.45
CA ARG A 392 20.37 18.47 -20.34
C ARG A 392 21.03 19.77 -20.84
N ILE A 393 20.37 20.89 -20.55
CA ILE A 393 20.89 22.25 -20.81
C ILE A 393 22.31 22.37 -20.21
N GLY A 394 23.29 22.77 -21.03
CA GLY A 394 24.68 22.95 -20.63
C GLY A 394 25.57 21.70 -20.73
N ALA A 395 25.06 20.51 -21.09
CA ALA A 395 25.87 19.29 -21.13
C ALA A 395 26.89 19.28 -22.29
N LEU A 396 26.48 19.74 -23.48
CA LEU A 396 27.39 19.88 -24.63
C LEU A 396 28.45 20.96 -24.35
N GLU A 397 28.04 22.09 -23.81
CA GLU A 397 28.90 23.21 -23.44
C GLU A 397 29.93 22.78 -22.38
N GLN A 398 29.50 22.03 -21.36
CA GLN A 398 30.39 21.45 -20.35
C GLN A 398 31.45 20.52 -20.98
N LEU A 399 31.04 19.63 -21.88
CA LEU A 399 31.98 18.74 -22.57
C LEU A 399 32.92 19.48 -23.54
N GLN A 400 32.43 20.52 -24.21
CA GLN A 400 33.25 21.38 -25.08
C GLN A 400 34.27 22.22 -24.30
N ILE A 401 33.96 22.64 -23.07
CA ILE A 401 34.93 23.30 -22.18
C ILE A 401 36.07 22.34 -21.85
N TYR A 402 35.76 21.11 -21.42
CA TYR A 402 36.77 20.07 -21.18
C TYR A 402 37.59 19.75 -22.44
N GLY A 403 36.93 19.58 -23.60
CA GLY A 403 37.60 19.35 -24.88
C GLY A 403 38.57 20.47 -25.25
N ARG A 404 38.17 21.73 -25.10
CA ARG A 404 39.00 22.91 -25.35
C ARG A 404 40.23 22.98 -24.45
N LEU A 405 40.09 22.60 -23.17
CA LEU A 405 41.20 22.58 -22.20
C LEU A 405 42.23 21.47 -22.52
N MET A 406 41.79 20.34 -23.06
CA MET A 406 42.67 19.21 -23.44
C MET A 406 43.17 19.27 -24.90
N GLY A 407 42.57 20.12 -25.74
CA GLY A 407 42.75 20.09 -27.19
C GLY A 407 42.11 18.87 -27.87
N VAL A 408 41.06 18.29 -27.27
CA VAL A 408 40.33 17.11 -27.77
C VAL A 408 39.02 17.54 -28.41
N PRO A 409 38.67 17.07 -29.62
CA PRO A 409 37.40 17.41 -30.25
C PRO A 409 36.20 16.81 -29.48
N ALA A 410 35.15 17.61 -29.33
CA ALA A 410 33.92 17.26 -28.63
C ALA A 410 32.70 17.52 -29.54
N HIS A 411 31.98 16.45 -29.92
CA HIS A 411 30.85 16.51 -30.85
C HIS A 411 29.52 16.10 -30.18
N SER A 412 28.41 16.74 -30.56
CA SER A 412 27.05 16.29 -30.24
C SER A 412 26.58 15.24 -31.25
N VAL A 413 25.76 14.29 -30.79
CA VAL A 413 25.21 13.18 -31.56
C VAL A 413 23.73 13.02 -31.23
N ARG A 414 22.85 13.10 -32.23
CA ARG A 414 21.39 13.02 -32.00
C ARG A 414 20.81 11.61 -32.08
N ASP A 415 21.31 10.79 -33.00
CA ASP A 415 20.75 9.47 -33.32
C ASP A 415 21.85 8.47 -33.77
N ALA A 416 21.48 7.21 -33.95
CA ALA A 416 22.41 6.13 -34.32
C ALA A 416 23.02 6.30 -35.74
N GLY A 417 22.32 6.96 -36.66
CA GLY A 417 22.82 7.26 -38.01
C GLY A 417 23.83 8.40 -38.00
N GLU A 418 23.61 9.43 -37.18
CA GLU A 418 24.60 10.47 -36.91
C GLU A 418 25.83 9.92 -36.16
N LEU A 419 25.62 9.08 -35.16
CA LEU A 419 26.70 8.39 -34.44
C LEU A 419 27.58 7.60 -35.42
N ARG A 420 26.96 6.84 -36.33
CA ARG A 420 27.64 6.05 -37.36
C ARG A 420 28.44 6.90 -38.35
N ARG A 421 27.90 8.05 -38.79
CA ARG A 421 28.62 9.01 -39.65
C ARG A 421 29.85 9.56 -38.94
N ILE A 422 29.69 10.10 -37.73
CA ILE A 422 30.78 10.73 -36.98
C ILE A 422 31.84 9.68 -36.60
N LEU A 423 31.47 8.45 -36.22
CA LEU A 423 32.43 7.38 -35.96
C LEU A 423 33.20 6.91 -37.20
N ALA A 424 32.70 7.14 -38.41
CA ALA A 424 33.46 6.94 -39.65
C ALA A 424 34.39 8.15 -39.92
N GLU A 425 33.87 9.38 -39.81
CA GLU A 425 34.61 10.63 -40.01
C GLU A 425 35.78 10.82 -39.02
N LEU A 426 35.66 10.31 -37.79
CA LEU A 426 36.72 10.36 -36.77
C LEU A 426 37.96 9.50 -37.12
N GLY A 427 37.89 8.65 -38.15
CA GLY A 427 39.03 7.96 -38.74
C GLY A 427 39.72 6.94 -37.83
N ASN A 428 41.06 6.95 -37.83
CA ASN A 428 41.93 6.00 -37.13
C ASN A 428 42.28 6.43 -35.69
N ARG A 429 41.47 7.27 -35.04
CA ARG A 429 41.68 7.64 -33.63
C ARG A 429 41.60 6.40 -32.74
N LYS A 430 42.64 6.18 -31.94
CA LYS A 430 42.76 5.00 -31.06
C LYS A 430 41.58 4.88 -30.08
N ILE A 431 41.14 5.99 -29.46
CA ILE A 431 40.13 5.98 -28.39
C ILE A 431 39.03 7.00 -28.68
N VAL A 432 37.77 6.55 -28.62
CA VAL A 432 36.59 7.43 -28.70
C VAL A 432 35.73 7.21 -27.46
N LEU A 433 35.39 8.31 -26.77
CA LEU A 433 34.60 8.29 -25.53
C LEU A 433 33.24 8.96 -25.75
N ILE A 434 32.15 8.28 -25.40
CA ILE A 434 30.76 8.76 -25.54
C ILE A 434 30.16 9.01 -24.15
N ASP A 435 29.75 10.25 -23.87
CA ASP A 435 28.90 10.59 -22.73
C ASP A 435 27.43 10.39 -23.14
N THR A 436 26.61 9.77 -22.29
CA THR A 436 25.20 9.52 -22.62
C THR A 436 24.24 10.25 -21.69
N THR A 437 23.03 10.53 -22.21
CA THR A 437 21.90 11.01 -21.40
C THR A 437 21.75 10.15 -20.13
N GLY A 438 21.59 10.80 -18.98
CA GLY A 438 21.17 10.10 -17.76
C GLY A 438 19.72 9.65 -17.89
N ILE A 439 19.47 8.34 -17.74
CA ILE A 439 18.13 7.75 -17.85
C ILE A 439 17.86 6.95 -16.57
N SER A 440 16.66 7.07 -15.99
CA SER A 440 16.29 6.27 -14.81
C SER A 440 16.34 4.78 -15.15
N GLN A 441 16.82 3.94 -14.24
CA GLN A 441 16.84 2.49 -14.42
C GLN A 441 15.44 1.86 -14.57
N ARG A 442 14.39 2.62 -14.22
CA ARG A 442 12.97 2.23 -14.40
C ARG A 442 12.32 2.81 -15.66
N ASP A 443 13.09 3.51 -16.51
CA ASP A 443 12.58 4.12 -17.74
C ASP A 443 12.94 3.27 -18.97
N ARG A 444 11.94 3.04 -19.84
CA ARG A 444 12.07 2.28 -21.10
C ARG A 444 13.18 2.80 -22.01
N HIS A 445 13.50 4.10 -21.95
CA HIS A 445 14.52 4.70 -22.80
C HIS A 445 15.94 4.14 -22.52
N VAL A 446 16.17 3.36 -21.44
CA VAL A 446 17.42 2.61 -21.23
C VAL A 446 17.67 1.61 -22.38
N ALA A 447 16.63 0.88 -22.81
CA ALA A 447 16.73 -0.06 -23.93
C ALA A 447 16.93 0.67 -25.27
N GLU A 448 16.32 1.84 -25.45
CA GLU A 448 16.49 2.69 -26.63
C GLU A 448 17.92 3.25 -26.72
N GLN A 449 18.51 3.67 -25.58
CA GLN A 449 19.93 4.07 -25.51
C GLN A 449 20.87 2.90 -25.84
N ALA A 450 20.60 1.70 -25.32
CA ALA A 450 21.39 0.51 -25.66
C ALA A 450 21.31 0.19 -27.16
N ALA A 451 20.10 0.21 -27.74
CA ALA A 451 19.89 -0.02 -29.17
C ALA A 451 20.57 1.05 -30.05
N MET A 452 20.56 2.33 -29.65
CA MET A 452 21.28 3.41 -30.34
C MET A 452 22.79 3.14 -30.41
N LEU A 453 23.39 2.75 -29.28
CA LEU A 453 24.83 2.47 -29.19
C LEU A 453 25.22 1.21 -29.97
N CYS A 454 24.41 0.15 -29.94
CA CYS A 454 24.67 -1.07 -30.73
C CYS A 454 24.57 -0.82 -32.24
N ASN A 455 23.70 0.11 -32.68
CA ASN A 455 23.55 0.48 -34.09
C ASN A 455 24.59 1.52 -34.58
N ALA A 456 25.61 1.83 -33.78
CA ALA A 456 26.67 2.79 -34.11
C ALA A 456 27.57 2.39 -35.29
N GLY A 457 27.57 1.12 -35.72
CA GLY A 457 28.36 0.62 -36.87
C GLY A 457 29.85 0.38 -36.59
N LYS A 458 30.32 0.66 -35.38
CA LYS A 458 31.54 0.09 -34.76
C LYS A 458 31.13 -0.50 -33.40
N PRO A 459 31.79 -1.55 -32.87
CA PRO A 459 31.50 -2.05 -31.52
C PRO A 459 31.68 -0.97 -30.45
N VAL A 460 30.68 -0.78 -29.58
CA VAL A 460 30.68 0.22 -28.51
C VAL A 460 30.67 -0.47 -27.15
N ARG A 461 31.81 -0.46 -26.46
CA ARG A 461 31.97 -1.03 -25.12
C ARG A 461 31.24 -0.14 -24.11
N ARG A 462 30.10 -0.63 -23.61
CA ARG A 462 29.27 0.09 -22.62
C ARG A 462 29.88 -0.08 -21.23
N LEU A 463 30.20 1.02 -20.53
CA LEU A 463 30.72 1.01 -19.16
C LEU A 463 29.67 1.63 -18.23
N LEU A 464 29.19 0.85 -17.26
CA LEU A 464 28.15 1.28 -16.32
C LEU A 464 28.74 2.15 -15.20
N VAL A 465 28.24 3.36 -15.02
CA VAL A 465 28.70 4.29 -13.98
C VAL A 465 27.85 4.13 -12.72
N LEU A 466 28.45 3.59 -11.66
CA LEU A 466 27.80 3.25 -10.39
C LEU A 466 28.16 4.27 -9.30
N ASN A 467 27.16 4.84 -8.63
CA ASN A 467 27.36 5.80 -7.53
C ASN A 467 27.61 5.07 -6.21
N ALA A 468 28.81 5.19 -5.62
CA ALA A 468 29.16 4.57 -4.33
C ALA A 468 28.28 5.06 -3.16
N ALA A 469 27.68 6.24 -3.27
CA ALA A 469 26.78 6.80 -2.25
C ALA A 469 25.31 6.33 -2.39
N SER A 470 24.97 5.50 -3.38
CA SER A 470 23.63 4.92 -3.55
C SER A 470 23.39 3.71 -2.64
N GLN A 471 22.12 3.42 -2.35
CA GLN A 471 21.71 2.20 -1.64
C GLN A 471 21.93 0.95 -2.51
N GLY A 472 22.15 -0.20 -1.86
CA GLY A 472 22.41 -1.48 -2.54
C GLY A 472 21.32 -1.88 -3.51
N ASP A 473 20.05 -1.78 -3.11
CA ASP A 473 18.90 -2.15 -3.95
C ASP A 473 18.80 -1.25 -5.20
N THR A 474 19.12 0.04 -5.06
CA THR A 474 19.19 0.98 -6.20
C THR A 474 20.34 0.61 -7.14
N LEU A 475 21.49 0.21 -6.61
CA LEU A 475 22.62 -0.25 -7.42
C LEU A 475 22.31 -1.58 -8.12
N ASP A 476 21.51 -2.44 -7.49
CA ASP A 476 21.04 -3.70 -8.08
C ASP A 476 20.05 -3.48 -9.23
N GLU A 477 19.05 -2.61 -9.05
CA GLU A 477 18.14 -2.18 -10.13
C GLU A 477 18.93 -1.58 -11.31
N VAL A 478 19.90 -0.71 -11.03
CA VAL A 478 20.73 -0.06 -12.05
C VAL A 478 21.58 -1.08 -12.81
N ALA A 479 22.21 -2.03 -12.11
CA ALA A 479 22.95 -3.10 -12.75
C ALA A 479 22.05 -4.02 -13.57
N HIS A 480 20.88 -4.41 -13.05
CA HIS A 480 19.93 -5.27 -13.76
C HIS A 480 19.41 -4.60 -15.05
N ALA A 481 18.93 -3.35 -14.97
CA ALA A 481 18.32 -2.64 -16.08
C ALA A 481 19.30 -2.30 -17.21
N TYR A 482 20.53 -1.89 -16.89
CA TYR A 482 21.53 -1.53 -17.91
C TYR A 482 22.20 -2.75 -18.56
N ARG A 483 22.16 -3.94 -17.92
CA ARG A 483 22.61 -5.20 -18.52
C ARG A 483 21.58 -5.80 -19.45
N ASN A 484 20.32 -5.91 -19.01
CA ASN A 484 19.21 -6.55 -19.74
C ASN A 484 18.63 -5.70 -20.89
N GLY A 485 19.49 -4.97 -21.61
CA GLY A 485 19.14 -4.18 -22.79
C GLY A 485 19.23 -4.97 -24.10
N VAL A 486 19.00 -4.29 -25.22
CA VAL A 486 19.17 -4.88 -26.56
C VAL A 486 20.63 -4.75 -27.00
N GLY A 487 21.33 -5.88 -27.17
CA GLY A 487 22.68 -5.96 -27.71
C GLY A 487 23.66 -6.75 -26.83
N GLU A 488 24.96 -6.46 -26.95
CA GLU A 488 25.99 -6.99 -26.06
C GLU A 488 25.84 -6.40 -24.63
N ASP A 489 26.20 -7.19 -23.61
CA ASP A 489 26.17 -6.77 -22.20
C ASP A 489 27.16 -5.59 -21.94
N VAL A 490 27.09 -4.97 -20.77
CA VAL A 490 28.09 -3.96 -20.39
C VAL A 490 29.46 -4.61 -20.19
N ALA A 491 30.51 -3.99 -20.73
CA ALA A 491 31.87 -4.52 -20.67
C ALA A 491 32.48 -4.44 -19.26
N GLY A 492 31.92 -3.58 -18.40
CA GLY A 492 32.37 -3.37 -17.03
C GLY A 492 31.70 -2.15 -16.41
N CYS A 493 32.25 -1.69 -15.29
CA CYS A 493 31.74 -0.54 -14.56
C CYS A 493 32.85 0.44 -14.11
N ILE A 494 32.42 1.63 -13.71
CA ILE A 494 33.25 2.63 -13.04
C ILE A 494 32.49 3.08 -11.79
N ILE A 495 33.12 2.98 -10.63
CA ILE A 495 32.50 3.42 -9.37
C ILE A 495 32.86 4.89 -9.14
N THR A 496 31.86 5.73 -8.88
CA THR A 496 32.02 7.17 -8.66
C THR A 496 31.62 7.56 -7.26
N LYS A 497 32.04 8.76 -6.85
CA LYS A 497 31.66 9.37 -5.56
C LYS A 497 32.16 8.65 -4.31
N LEU A 498 33.34 8.04 -4.36
CA LEU A 498 33.99 7.37 -3.21
C LEU A 498 34.41 8.35 -2.09
N ASP A 499 34.15 9.65 -2.28
CA ASP A 499 34.31 10.77 -1.35
C ASP A 499 32.97 11.25 -0.74
N GLU A 500 31.83 11.02 -1.41
CA GLU A 500 30.48 11.27 -0.84
C GLU A 500 29.92 10.03 -0.12
N ALA A 501 30.48 8.84 -0.37
CA ALA A 501 29.98 7.57 0.14
C ALA A 501 30.34 7.33 1.63
N SER A 502 29.36 6.87 2.42
CA SER A 502 29.58 6.45 3.82
C SER A 502 30.04 4.99 3.99
N ARG A 503 29.80 4.15 2.97
CA ARG A 503 30.23 2.75 2.85
C ARG A 503 30.54 2.46 1.38
N LEU A 504 31.40 1.49 1.11
CA LEU A 504 31.69 1.02 -0.26
C LEU A 504 31.15 -0.39 -0.53
N GLY A 505 30.85 -1.18 0.51
CA GLY A 505 30.47 -2.59 0.37
C GLY A 505 29.31 -2.82 -0.61
N ALA A 506 28.30 -1.93 -0.64
CA ALA A 506 27.16 -2.06 -1.55
C ALA A 506 27.56 -2.01 -3.04
N ALA A 507 28.46 -1.10 -3.43
CA ALA A 507 28.90 -0.98 -4.82
C ALA A 507 29.85 -2.12 -5.23
N LEU A 508 30.68 -2.60 -4.30
CA LEU A 508 31.57 -3.75 -4.52
C LEU A 508 30.77 -5.07 -4.56
N ASP A 509 29.75 -5.21 -3.73
CA ASP A 509 28.76 -6.31 -3.72
C ASP A 509 28.01 -6.38 -5.06
N THR A 510 27.50 -5.26 -5.58
CA THR A 510 26.90 -5.20 -6.92
C THR A 510 27.91 -5.62 -7.99
N ALA A 511 29.16 -5.13 -7.94
CA ALA A 511 30.20 -5.49 -8.91
C ALA A 511 30.54 -7.00 -8.91
N ILE A 512 30.63 -7.62 -7.72
CA ILE A 512 30.83 -9.06 -7.54
C ILE A 512 29.63 -9.84 -8.09
N ARG A 513 28.42 -9.55 -7.61
CA ARG A 513 27.21 -10.35 -7.93
C ARG A 513 26.77 -10.23 -9.39
N HIS A 514 26.95 -9.07 -10.01
CA HIS A 514 26.67 -8.88 -11.44
C HIS A 514 27.87 -9.19 -12.34
N ARG A 515 29.04 -9.56 -11.76
CA ARG A 515 30.30 -9.83 -12.47
C ARG A 515 30.71 -8.67 -13.39
N LEU A 516 30.73 -7.46 -12.86
CA LEU A 516 31.06 -6.22 -13.58
C LEU A 516 32.50 -5.80 -13.31
N PRO A 517 33.48 -6.03 -14.22
CA PRO A 517 34.85 -5.55 -14.02
C PRO A 517 34.90 -4.06 -13.72
N ILE A 518 35.44 -3.69 -12.57
CA ILE A 518 35.65 -2.29 -12.24
C ILE A 518 36.91 -1.83 -13.01
N HIS A 519 36.76 -0.86 -13.92
CA HIS A 519 37.89 -0.27 -14.63
C HIS A 519 38.57 0.81 -13.78
N TYR A 520 37.77 1.74 -13.25
CA TYR A 520 38.26 2.92 -12.54
C TYR A 520 37.39 3.24 -11.32
N SER A 521 37.95 4.04 -10.41
CA SER A 521 37.24 4.62 -9.27
C SER A 521 37.47 6.13 -9.19
N SER A 522 36.39 6.90 -9.03
CA SER A 522 36.43 8.37 -8.98
C SER A 522 36.26 8.89 -7.54
N ILE A 523 37.37 9.33 -6.96
CA ILE A 523 37.52 9.75 -5.54
C ILE A 523 37.31 11.26 -5.33
N GLY A 524 36.37 11.86 -6.07
CA GLY A 524 35.95 13.25 -5.92
C GLY A 524 36.10 14.12 -7.15
N GLN A 525 36.03 15.43 -6.99
CA GLN A 525 35.56 16.30 -8.08
C GLN A 525 36.63 16.83 -9.05
N LYS A 526 37.93 16.82 -8.70
CA LYS A 526 38.98 17.40 -9.57
C LYS A 526 39.23 16.56 -10.83
N VAL A 527 39.56 17.25 -11.92
CA VAL A 527 39.86 16.67 -13.24
C VAL A 527 41.23 17.21 -13.67
N PRO A 528 42.23 16.35 -13.95
CA PRO A 528 42.14 14.90 -14.11
C PRO A 528 42.26 14.07 -12.81
N GLU A 529 42.69 14.66 -11.71
CA GLU A 529 43.46 13.96 -10.67
C GLU A 529 42.67 12.91 -9.89
N HIS A 530 41.37 13.11 -9.67
CA HIS A 530 40.55 12.22 -8.84
C HIS A 530 39.99 11.03 -9.66
N LEU A 531 40.85 10.32 -10.40
CA LEU A 531 40.52 9.06 -11.09
C LEU A 531 41.64 8.03 -10.92
N GLU A 532 41.34 6.94 -10.22
CA GLU A 532 42.26 5.86 -9.90
C GLU A 532 41.91 4.61 -10.74
N LEU A 533 42.91 3.87 -11.20
CA LEU A 533 42.70 2.52 -11.76
C LEU A 533 42.22 1.62 -10.63
N ALA A 534 41.15 0.87 -10.85
CA ALA A 534 40.59 0.03 -9.80
C ALA A 534 41.52 -1.13 -9.46
N ARG A 535 41.78 -1.33 -8.16
CA ARG A 535 42.46 -2.52 -7.63
C ARG A 535 41.58 -3.18 -6.57
N ALA A 536 41.46 -4.50 -6.64
CA ALA A 536 40.59 -5.23 -5.72
C ALA A 536 41.06 -5.12 -4.25
N ASP A 537 42.36 -5.19 -4.00
CA ASP A 537 42.94 -5.02 -2.65
C ASP A 537 42.61 -3.64 -2.05
N ALA A 538 42.99 -2.56 -2.74
CA ALA A 538 42.79 -1.20 -2.26
C ALA A 538 41.30 -0.83 -2.08
N LEU A 539 40.40 -1.37 -2.91
CA LEU A 539 38.96 -1.13 -2.76
C LEU A 539 38.35 -1.86 -1.55
N ILE A 540 38.74 -3.12 -1.32
CA ILE A 540 38.29 -3.90 -0.17
C ILE A 540 38.89 -3.36 1.14
N ASP A 541 40.18 -3.01 1.15
CA ASP A 541 40.84 -2.36 2.31
C ASP A 541 40.17 -1.02 2.66
N ARG A 542 39.84 -0.21 1.65
CA ARG A 542 39.11 1.06 1.85
C ARG A 542 37.70 0.84 2.37
N ALA A 543 37.00 -0.21 1.94
CA ALA A 543 35.67 -0.55 2.46
C ALA A 543 35.72 -0.90 3.96
N PHE A 544 36.69 -1.70 4.40
CA PHE A 544 36.87 -2.02 5.82
C PHE A 544 37.36 -0.81 6.64
N ALA A 545 38.34 -0.05 6.16
CA ALA A 545 38.87 1.14 6.85
C ALA A 545 37.85 2.28 7.01
N MET A 546 36.72 2.24 6.30
CA MET A 546 35.59 3.16 6.50
C MET A 546 34.68 2.74 7.67
N VAL A 547 34.61 1.45 8.01
CA VAL A 547 33.87 0.94 9.19
C VAL A 547 34.50 1.46 10.48
N GLU A 548 35.82 1.34 10.60
CA GLU A 548 36.59 1.76 11.78
C GLU A 548 36.41 3.26 12.11
N ARG A 549 36.07 4.07 11.10
CA ARG A 549 35.91 5.53 11.21
C ARG A 549 34.47 5.96 11.50
N ALA A 550 33.48 5.10 11.28
CA ALA A 550 32.06 5.45 11.37
C ALA A 550 31.17 4.27 11.80
N ARG A 551 30.86 4.20 13.09
CA ARG A 551 29.93 3.20 13.65
C ARG A 551 28.57 3.27 12.95
N ALA A 552 28.03 2.13 12.53
CA ALA A 552 26.80 2.10 11.74
C ALA A 552 25.56 2.44 12.57
N LEU A 553 24.67 3.25 11.98
CA LEU A 553 23.36 3.61 12.57
C LEU A 553 22.30 2.51 12.38
N TYR A 554 22.56 1.51 11.54
CA TYR A 554 21.58 0.52 11.07
C TYR A 554 22.08 -0.94 11.07
N THR A 555 23.31 -1.21 11.50
CA THR A 555 23.78 -2.60 11.68
C THR A 555 23.25 -3.11 13.03
N PRO A 556 22.66 -4.31 13.10
CA PRO A 556 22.27 -4.92 14.38
C PRO A 556 23.48 -5.06 15.31
N SER A 557 23.30 -4.74 16.59
CA SER A 557 24.33 -4.89 17.63
C SER A 557 24.61 -6.37 17.92
N GLU A 558 25.60 -6.64 18.78
CA GLU A 558 25.89 -8.01 19.23
C GLU A 558 24.69 -8.67 19.92
N ALA A 559 23.86 -7.91 20.64
CA ALA A 559 22.63 -8.40 21.25
C ALA A 559 21.51 -8.67 20.22
N ASP A 560 21.42 -7.83 19.19
CA ASP A 560 20.44 -7.99 18.11
C ASP A 560 20.82 -9.16 17.19
N LEU A 561 22.10 -9.36 16.91
CA LEU A 561 22.61 -10.51 16.17
C LEU A 561 22.52 -11.81 16.98
N ALA A 562 22.80 -11.77 18.29
CA ALA A 562 22.59 -12.92 19.16
C ALA A 562 21.11 -13.33 19.22
N SER A 563 20.17 -12.37 19.26
CA SER A 563 18.74 -12.70 19.19
C SER A 563 18.35 -13.28 17.82
N LEU A 564 18.81 -12.69 16.72
CA LEU A 564 18.59 -13.19 15.35
C LEU A 564 19.16 -14.61 15.11
N TRP A 565 20.33 -14.94 15.66
CA TRP A 565 20.89 -16.30 15.56
C TRP A 565 20.29 -17.29 16.55
N SER A 566 19.77 -16.83 17.69
CA SER A 566 18.93 -17.69 18.55
C SER A 566 17.59 -18.08 17.90
N ALA A 567 17.22 -17.41 16.80
CA ALA A 567 16.07 -17.72 15.95
C ALA A 567 16.44 -18.44 14.63
N ALA A 568 17.66 -18.97 14.48
CA ALA A 568 17.99 -19.84 13.35
C ALA A 568 17.42 -21.26 13.59
N PRO A 569 16.66 -21.85 12.64
CA PRO A 569 15.85 -23.03 12.93
C PRO A 569 16.69 -24.30 13.10
N ARG A 570 16.59 -24.92 14.28
CA ARG A 570 16.97 -26.33 14.53
C ARG A 570 15.91 -27.02 15.37
N ASP A 571 15.27 -28.01 14.73
CA ASP A 571 14.30 -28.99 15.22
C ASP A 571 13.07 -28.50 16.01
N SER A 572 11.93 -29.05 15.62
CA SER A 572 10.59 -28.69 16.09
C SER A 572 10.31 -29.10 17.54
N ALA A 573 10.75 -28.26 18.49
CA ALA A 573 10.29 -28.27 19.87
C ALA A 573 9.59 -26.93 20.19
N ALA A 574 8.37 -26.97 20.74
CA ALA A 574 7.53 -25.80 20.89
C ALA A 574 8.13 -24.77 21.88
N VAL A 575 8.58 -23.62 21.36
CA VAL A 575 9.03 -22.48 22.18
C VAL A 575 7.84 -21.90 22.94
N ASP A 576 7.94 -21.89 24.27
CA ASP A 576 6.91 -21.43 25.22
C ASP A 576 6.37 -20.03 24.84
N PRO A 577 5.06 -19.89 24.55
CA PRO A 577 4.43 -18.61 24.24
C PRO A 577 4.64 -17.52 25.31
N ALA A 578 4.82 -17.86 26.59
CA ALA A 578 5.13 -16.86 27.62
C ALA A 578 6.48 -16.17 27.39
N ARG A 579 7.50 -16.90 26.95
CA ARG A 579 8.84 -16.36 26.70
C ARG A 579 8.89 -15.47 25.46
N ARG A 580 8.09 -15.79 24.44
CA ARG A 580 7.95 -14.97 23.22
C ARG A 580 7.24 -13.64 23.51
N ARG A 581 6.16 -13.68 24.31
CA ARG A 581 5.43 -12.49 24.76
C ARG A 581 6.32 -11.51 25.53
N GLN A 582 7.21 -12.00 26.39
CA GLN A 582 8.18 -11.14 27.10
C GLN A 582 9.15 -10.41 26.16
N LEU A 583 9.57 -11.05 25.06
CA LEU A 583 10.43 -10.40 24.06
C LEU A 583 9.67 -9.29 23.31
N LEU A 584 8.45 -9.57 22.85
CA LEU A 584 7.57 -8.55 22.23
C LEU A 584 7.30 -7.38 23.17
N ALA A 585 6.99 -7.66 24.44
CA ALA A 585 6.80 -6.65 25.47
C ALA A 585 8.04 -5.76 25.59
N SER A 586 9.25 -6.34 25.66
CA SER A 586 10.51 -5.58 25.75
C SER A 586 10.84 -4.72 24.52
N ALA A 587 10.36 -5.11 23.33
CA ALA A 587 10.58 -4.39 22.07
C ALA A 587 9.57 -3.23 21.87
N ILE A 588 8.32 -3.41 22.31
CA ILE A 588 7.25 -2.41 22.19
C ILE A 588 7.31 -1.39 23.34
N LEU A 589 7.69 -1.84 24.54
CA LEU A 589 7.59 -1.07 25.77
C LEU A 589 8.97 -0.61 26.24
N ARG A 590 9.26 0.68 26.07
CA ARG A 590 10.40 1.32 26.76
C ARG A 590 10.18 1.17 28.28
N PRO A 591 11.10 0.55 29.04
CA PRO A 591 10.85 0.28 30.45
C PRO A 591 10.89 1.56 31.29
N GLN A 592 9.71 2.03 31.71
CA GLN A 592 9.58 2.71 32.99
C GLN A 592 9.39 1.61 34.04
N GLY A 593 10.36 1.49 34.96
CA GLY A 593 10.47 0.33 35.85
C GLY A 593 9.34 0.19 36.87
N GLY A 594 9.09 -1.04 37.32
CA GLY A 594 8.06 -1.36 38.31
C GLY A 594 6.74 -1.81 37.67
N ALA A 595 5.62 -1.56 38.36
CA ALA A 595 4.30 -2.07 38.01
C ALA A 595 3.85 -1.74 36.57
N ALA A 596 4.20 -0.54 36.07
CA ALA A 596 3.87 -0.11 34.71
C ALA A 596 4.35 -1.07 33.60
N ALA A 597 5.44 -1.82 33.82
CA ALA A 597 5.92 -2.83 32.88
C ALA A 597 5.06 -4.12 32.89
N ILE A 598 4.40 -4.43 34.02
CA ILE A 598 3.46 -5.56 34.14
C ILE A 598 2.13 -5.19 33.50
N ASP A 599 1.58 -4.02 33.86
CA ASP A 599 0.33 -3.50 33.29
C ASP A 599 0.42 -3.41 31.76
N ALA A 600 1.54 -2.90 31.24
CA ALA A 600 1.75 -2.77 29.81
C ALA A 600 1.98 -4.11 29.09
N ALA A 601 2.55 -5.12 29.75
CA ALA A 601 2.62 -6.48 29.22
C ALA A 601 1.24 -7.16 29.15
N GLN A 602 0.36 -6.92 30.14
CA GLN A 602 -1.04 -7.38 30.09
C GLN A 602 -1.82 -6.72 28.96
N ASN A 603 -1.66 -5.39 28.77
CA ASN A 603 -2.25 -4.67 27.64
C ASN A 603 -1.75 -5.17 26.26
N LEU A 604 -0.56 -5.76 26.18
CA LEU A 604 -0.05 -6.41 24.98
C LEU A 604 -0.73 -7.78 24.77
N ASP A 605 -0.80 -8.63 25.79
CA ASP A 605 -1.47 -9.93 25.72
C ASP A 605 -2.96 -9.79 25.34
N ASP A 606 -3.67 -8.83 25.94
CA ASP A 606 -5.07 -8.51 25.60
C ASP A 606 -5.22 -7.97 24.17
N ALA A 607 -4.22 -7.25 23.66
CA ALA A 607 -4.21 -6.75 22.29
C ALA A 607 -3.98 -7.87 21.26
N ILE A 608 -3.07 -8.81 21.55
CA ILE A 608 -2.78 -9.98 20.72
C ILE A 608 -4.00 -10.92 20.71
N GLY A 609 -4.52 -11.26 21.90
CA GLY A 609 -5.71 -12.10 22.04
C GLY A 609 -6.94 -11.52 21.33
N TRP A 610 -7.10 -10.20 21.30
CA TRP A 610 -8.14 -9.57 20.48
C TRP A 610 -7.85 -9.70 18.97
N LEU A 611 -6.64 -9.35 18.52
CA LEU A 611 -6.24 -9.38 17.10
C LEU A 611 -6.34 -10.78 16.47
N ASP A 612 -6.00 -11.84 17.20
CA ASP A 612 -6.10 -13.22 16.75
C ASP A 612 -7.53 -13.81 16.91
N SER A 613 -8.47 -13.05 17.49
CA SER A 613 -9.89 -13.40 17.61
C SER A 613 -10.80 -12.67 16.62
N ASP A 614 -10.43 -11.47 16.16
CA ASP A 614 -11.22 -10.69 15.21
C ASP A 614 -11.04 -11.21 13.78
N ALA A 615 -12.15 -11.62 13.15
CA ALA A 615 -12.16 -12.24 11.83
C ALA A 615 -11.50 -11.38 10.74
N ALA A 616 -11.66 -10.05 10.77
CA ALA A 616 -11.03 -9.16 9.80
C ALA A 616 -9.54 -8.95 10.07
N CYS A 617 -9.12 -8.86 11.34
CA CYS A 617 -7.71 -8.76 11.70
C CYS A 617 -6.94 -10.04 11.36
N VAL A 618 -7.48 -11.22 11.70
CA VAL A 618 -6.93 -12.53 11.31
C VAL A 618 -6.84 -12.64 9.78
N GLN A 619 -7.90 -12.30 9.05
CA GLN A 619 -7.90 -12.40 7.59
C GLN A 619 -6.95 -11.39 6.93
N ALA A 620 -6.88 -10.16 7.42
CA ALA A 620 -5.94 -9.16 6.92
C ALA A 620 -4.48 -9.57 7.21
N ARG A 621 -4.21 -10.21 8.35
CA ARG A 621 -2.89 -10.76 8.69
C ARG A 621 -2.51 -11.92 7.77
N ALA A 622 -3.41 -12.87 7.55
CA ALA A 622 -3.20 -13.99 6.64
C ALA A 622 -2.96 -13.52 5.19
N SER A 623 -3.83 -12.65 4.67
CA SER A 623 -3.64 -12.05 3.34
C SER A 623 -2.37 -11.20 3.24
N TRP A 624 -1.89 -10.60 4.34
CA TRP A 624 -0.62 -9.88 4.36
C TRP A 624 0.60 -10.82 4.32
N ARG A 625 0.59 -11.95 5.04
CA ARG A 625 1.63 -13.00 4.93
C ARG A 625 1.77 -13.47 3.48
N GLU A 626 0.64 -13.80 2.84
CA GLU A 626 0.60 -14.18 1.42
C GLU A 626 1.00 -13.04 0.47
N TYR A 627 0.71 -11.78 0.82
CA TYR A 627 1.07 -10.61 0.02
C TYR A 627 2.59 -10.39 -0.01
N VAL A 628 3.29 -10.60 1.11
CA VAL A 628 4.72 -10.31 1.31
C VAL A 628 5.66 -11.48 0.97
N SER A 629 5.18 -12.74 1.02
CA SER A 629 6.05 -13.91 0.82
C SER A 629 6.80 -13.91 -0.53
N ASP A 630 8.14 -13.95 -0.48
CA ASP A 630 9.01 -13.87 -1.66
C ASP A 630 8.75 -14.97 -2.71
N GLY A 631 8.62 -14.55 -3.97
CA GLY A 631 8.98 -15.37 -5.14
C GLY A 631 7.88 -16.16 -5.85
N ALA A 632 6.87 -16.72 -5.17
CA ALA A 632 5.92 -17.65 -5.84
C ALA A 632 4.48 -17.76 -5.29
N GLY A 633 4.23 -17.37 -4.04
CA GLY A 633 3.09 -17.83 -3.20
C GLY A 633 1.73 -18.09 -3.87
N SER A 634 0.87 -17.07 -3.94
CA SER A 634 -0.55 -17.22 -4.30
C SER A 634 -1.01 -16.34 -5.46
N SER A 635 -1.92 -16.88 -6.28
CA SER A 635 -2.57 -16.16 -7.36
C SER A 635 -3.58 -15.14 -6.82
N LEU A 636 -3.94 -14.14 -7.65
CA LEU A 636 -4.97 -13.16 -7.29
C LEU A 636 -6.32 -13.82 -6.92
N ALA A 637 -6.66 -14.94 -7.56
CA ALA A 637 -7.84 -15.73 -7.23
C ALA A 637 -7.74 -16.40 -5.85
N ALA A 638 -6.58 -16.98 -5.49
CA ALA A 638 -6.38 -17.59 -4.18
C ALA A 638 -6.44 -16.55 -3.04
N LEU A 639 -5.83 -15.37 -3.25
CA LEU A 639 -5.94 -14.23 -2.33
C LEU A 639 -7.38 -13.72 -2.17
N GLY A 640 -8.22 -13.85 -3.19
CA GLY A 640 -9.65 -13.49 -3.15
C GLY A 640 -10.52 -14.54 -2.46
N GLU A 641 -10.18 -15.82 -2.61
CA GLU A 641 -10.92 -16.97 -2.09
C GLU A 641 -10.67 -17.24 -0.60
N SER A 642 -9.46 -17.01 -0.09
CA SER A 642 -9.13 -17.13 1.35
C SER A 642 -10.09 -16.33 2.26
N PRO A 643 -10.35 -15.02 2.00
CA PRO A 643 -11.37 -14.24 2.70
C PRO A 643 -12.81 -14.75 2.56
N LEU A 644 -13.19 -15.32 1.40
CA LEU A 644 -14.52 -15.89 1.18
C LEU A 644 -14.71 -17.19 1.96
N ALA A 645 -13.67 -18.03 2.02
CA ALA A 645 -13.66 -19.26 2.81
C ALA A 645 -13.76 -18.97 4.32
N MET A 646 -13.08 -17.92 4.81
CA MET A 646 -13.25 -17.42 6.18
C MET A 646 -14.70 -16.97 6.42
N VAL A 647 -15.27 -16.10 5.57
CA VAL A 647 -16.65 -15.61 5.76
C VAL A 647 -17.68 -16.74 5.77
N ARG A 648 -17.55 -17.74 4.89
CA ARG A 648 -18.44 -18.91 4.86
C ARG A 648 -18.31 -19.81 6.09
N ARG A 649 -17.16 -19.79 6.79
CA ARG A 649 -16.92 -20.50 8.06
C ARG A 649 -17.48 -19.73 9.26
N GLU A 650 -17.20 -18.43 9.35
CA GLU A 650 -17.60 -17.58 10.48
C GLU A 650 -19.03 -17.01 10.39
N PHE A 651 -19.77 -17.27 9.30
CA PHE A 651 -21.13 -16.75 9.15
C PHE A 651 -22.04 -17.09 10.34
N SER A 652 -22.06 -18.35 10.78
CA SER A 652 -22.94 -18.84 11.85
C SER A 652 -22.51 -18.41 13.26
N SER A 653 -21.29 -17.89 13.44
CA SER A 653 -20.82 -17.33 14.71
C SER A 653 -21.01 -15.80 14.72
N ALA A 654 -20.71 -15.12 13.61
CA ALA A 654 -20.68 -13.66 13.52
C ALA A 654 -22.03 -12.99 13.21
N CYS A 655 -22.94 -13.66 12.50
CA CYS A 655 -24.22 -13.12 12.03
C CYS A 655 -25.42 -13.68 12.83
N ASP A 656 -26.54 -12.96 12.82
CA ASP A 656 -27.84 -13.46 13.30
C ASP A 656 -28.62 -14.15 12.17
N ARG A 657 -28.74 -13.51 11.01
CA ARG A 657 -29.51 -14.04 9.87
C ARG A 657 -29.00 -13.64 8.49
N HIS A 658 -28.24 -12.55 8.34
CA HIS A 658 -27.81 -12.01 7.05
C HIS A 658 -26.33 -11.62 7.04
N LEU A 659 -25.70 -11.74 5.86
CA LEU A 659 -24.40 -11.14 5.58
C LEU A 659 -24.62 -9.83 4.80
N LEU A 660 -24.03 -8.73 5.24
CA LEU A 660 -24.16 -7.43 4.59
C LEU A 660 -22.97 -7.17 3.67
N ALA A 661 -23.25 -6.94 2.39
CA ALA A 661 -22.26 -6.51 1.41
C ALA A 661 -22.36 -4.98 1.23
N MET A 662 -21.53 -4.25 1.98
CA MET A 662 -21.42 -2.80 1.91
C MET A 662 -20.66 -2.39 0.64
N HIS A 663 -21.38 -1.83 -0.33
CA HIS A 663 -20.78 -1.26 -1.55
C HIS A 663 -20.47 0.22 -1.33
N GLY A 664 -19.22 0.61 -1.59
CA GLY A 664 -18.78 2.00 -1.46
C GLY A 664 -17.62 2.34 -2.39
N LYS A 665 -17.07 3.54 -2.23
CA LYS A 665 -15.98 4.06 -3.05
C LYS A 665 -15.05 5.01 -2.29
N THR A 666 -13.78 5.05 -2.69
CA THR A 666 -12.78 5.99 -2.15
C THR A 666 -11.99 6.68 -3.25
N SER A 667 -11.60 7.93 -3.02
CA SER A 667 -10.77 8.70 -3.95
C SER A 667 -9.30 8.26 -3.83
N MET A 668 -8.73 7.76 -4.92
CA MET A 668 -7.33 7.30 -4.96
C MET A 668 -6.41 8.41 -5.50
N LYS A 669 -6.71 9.67 -5.17
CA LYS A 669 -5.97 10.86 -5.59
C LYS A 669 -5.14 11.42 -4.44
N GLY A 670 -3.83 11.50 -4.62
CA GLY A 670 -2.90 12.06 -3.65
C GLY A 670 -1.48 11.54 -3.88
N GLU A 671 -0.55 12.00 -3.04
CA GLU A 671 0.80 11.44 -2.96
C GLU A 671 0.73 9.95 -2.56
N GLY A 672 1.54 9.09 -3.20
CA GLY A 672 1.56 7.65 -2.92
C GLY A 672 0.27 6.87 -3.30
N LEU A 673 -0.59 7.44 -4.15
CA LEU A 673 -1.82 6.78 -4.63
C LEU A 673 -1.84 6.70 -6.17
N PRO A 674 -2.46 5.68 -6.78
CA PRO A 674 -2.38 5.39 -8.22
C PRO A 674 -3.21 6.33 -9.11
N GLY A 675 -3.95 7.28 -8.53
CA GLY A 675 -4.97 8.07 -9.22
C GLY A 675 -6.33 7.34 -9.28
N GLY A 676 -7.34 8.06 -9.77
CA GLY A 676 -8.67 7.47 -10.01
C GLY A 676 -9.52 7.26 -8.75
N THR A 677 -10.34 6.20 -8.76
CA THR A 677 -11.31 5.85 -7.72
C THR A 677 -11.27 4.34 -7.47
N LEU A 678 -11.21 3.91 -6.21
CA LEU A 678 -11.43 2.52 -5.83
C LEU A 678 -12.93 2.31 -5.54
N LEU A 679 -13.54 1.32 -6.18
CA LEU A 679 -14.87 0.80 -5.89
C LEU A 679 -14.71 -0.51 -5.11
N SER A 680 -15.47 -0.67 -4.02
CA SER A 680 -15.16 -1.68 -3.02
C SER A 680 -16.43 -2.32 -2.46
N SER A 681 -16.36 -3.62 -2.18
CA SER A 681 -17.37 -4.35 -1.40
C SER A 681 -16.75 -4.87 -0.10
N VAL A 682 -17.27 -4.43 1.05
CA VAL A 682 -16.91 -4.96 2.38
C VAL A 682 -18.03 -5.87 2.86
N LEU A 683 -17.67 -7.10 3.25
CA LEU A 683 -18.56 -8.06 3.88
C LEU A 683 -18.55 -7.84 5.39
N MET A 684 -19.73 -7.65 5.97
CA MET A 684 -19.96 -7.41 7.39
C MET A 684 -21.10 -8.30 7.90
N SER A 685 -21.11 -8.64 9.18
CA SER A 685 -22.28 -9.26 9.80
C SER A 685 -23.42 -8.26 9.97
N ASP A 686 -24.66 -8.75 10.04
CA ASP A 686 -25.84 -7.95 10.40
C ASP A 686 -25.82 -7.40 11.85
N ARG A 687 -24.91 -7.91 12.69
CA ARG A 687 -24.55 -7.34 14.01
C ARG A 687 -23.55 -6.17 13.93
N GLY A 688 -22.97 -5.90 12.76
CA GLY A 688 -22.06 -4.77 12.54
C GLY A 688 -20.57 -5.04 12.76
N ALA A 689 -20.12 -6.30 12.70
CA ALA A 689 -18.69 -6.62 12.62
C ALA A 689 -18.24 -6.68 11.15
N ALA A 690 -17.16 -5.99 10.75
CA ALA A 690 -16.57 -6.23 9.44
C ALA A 690 -15.79 -7.56 9.44
N MET A 691 -15.83 -8.29 8.32
CA MET A 691 -15.22 -9.62 8.19
C MET A 691 -14.16 -9.65 7.10
N ALA A 692 -14.48 -9.18 5.88
CA ALA A 692 -13.59 -9.25 4.73
C ALA A 692 -13.91 -8.17 3.69
N ALA A 693 -13.02 -7.92 2.72
CA ALA A 693 -13.28 -7.03 1.60
C ALA A 693 -12.77 -7.62 0.25
N PRO A 694 -13.34 -8.74 -0.24
CA PRO A 694 -12.77 -9.53 -1.34
C PRO A 694 -12.94 -8.91 -2.74
N ALA A 695 -13.97 -8.09 -2.98
CA ALA A 695 -14.26 -7.52 -4.29
C ALA A 695 -13.83 -6.05 -4.37
N GLN A 696 -12.78 -5.78 -5.14
CA GLN A 696 -12.19 -4.46 -5.34
C GLN A 696 -12.05 -4.16 -6.84
N GLN A 697 -12.35 -2.92 -7.24
CA GLN A 697 -12.26 -2.45 -8.62
C GLN A 697 -11.64 -1.05 -8.66
N LEU A 698 -10.43 -0.93 -9.21
CA LEU A 698 -9.71 0.34 -9.31
C LEU A 698 -9.96 0.97 -10.68
N VAL A 699 -10.75 2.05 -10.72
CA VAL A 699 -11.06 2.82 -11.93
C VAL A 699 -9.98 3.87 -12.16
N LEU A 700 -9.15 3.68 -13.18
CA LEU A 700 -8.07 4.57 -13.61
C LEU A 700 -8.45 5.30 -14.92
N PRO A 701 -7.77 6.41 -15.28
CA PRO A 701 -8.06 7.15 -16.51
C PRO A 701 -7.91 6.34 -17.81
N HIS A 702 -7.20 5.21 -17.75
CA HIS A 702 -6.91 4.32 -18.88
C HIS A 702 -7.59 2.94 -18.78
N GLY A 703 -8.57 2.77 -17.89
CA GLY A 703 -9.33 1.52 -17.72
C GLY A 703 -9.59 1.14 -16.26
N MET A 704 -10.37 0.08 -16.04
CA MET A 704 -10.66 -0.46 -14.71
C MET A 704 -9.91 -1.79 -14.48
N LEU A 705 -9.29 -1.94 -13.31
CA LEU A 705 -8.68 -3.20 -12.83
C LEU A 705 -9.60 -3.84 -11.78
N SER A 706 -9.72 -5.16 -11.78
CA SER A 706 -10.56 -5.92 -10.82
C SER A 706 -9.72 -6.93 -10.03
N SER A 707 -10.00 -7.07 -8.73
CA SER A 707 -9.37 -8.09 -7.87
C SER A 707 -9.93 -9.50 -8.09
N PHE A 708 -11.08 -9.62 -8.76
CA PHE A 708 -11.84 -10.88 -8.85
C PHE A 708 -12.11 -11.33 -10.29
N ASP A 709 -11.96 -10.43 -11.26
CA ASP A 709 -12.03 -10.71 -12.69
C ASP A 709 -10.97 -9.87 -13.43
N PRO A 710 -9.68 -10.25 -13.34
CA PRO A 710 -8.59 -9.52 -13.97
C PRO A 710 -8.51 -9.73 -15.50
N ALA A 711 -9.35 -10.61 -16.07
CA ALA A 711 -9.35 -10.94 -17.49
C ALA A 711 -10.37 -10.11 -18.28
N SER A 712 -11.47 -9.69 -17.66
CA SER A 712 -12.47 -8.82 -18.28
C SER A 712 -11.93 -7.41 -18.51
N ALA A 713 -11.97 -6.95 -19.76
CA ALA A 713 -11.64 -5.59 -20.17
C ALA A 713 -12.77 -4.61 -19.75
N ALA A 714 -12.91 -4.41 -18.45
CA ALA A 714 -14.08 -3.81 -17.86
C ALA A 714 -14.20 -2.30 -18.16
N GLN A 715 -15.40 -1.90 -18.61
CA GLN A 715 -15.72 -0.50 -18.89
C GLN A 715 -15.76 0.33 -17.59
N PRO A 716 -15.40 1.63 -17.63
CA PRO A 716 -15.34 2.48 -16.44
C PRO A 716 -16.72 2.94 -15.91
N ASP A 717 -17.81 2.31 -16.35
CA ASP A 717 -19.16 2.61 -15.88
C ASP A 717 -19.39 2.07 -14.46
N THR A 718 -19.80 2.95 -13.55
CA THR A 718 -19.93 2.63 -12.12
C THR A 718 -21.14 1.77 -11.78
N ALA A 719 -22.17 1.72 -12.63
CA ALA A 719 -23.34 0.88 -12.45
C ALA A 719 -23.04 -0.55 -12.93
N LEU A 720 -22.46 -0.71 -14.13
CA LEU A 720 -22.00 -2.02 -14.61
C LEU A 720 -20.93 -2.63 -13.69
N ALA A 721 -20.02 -1.79 -13.16
CA ALA A 721 -19.06 -2.23 -12.14
C ALA A 721 -19.76 -2.75 -10.86
N LEU A 722 -20.84 -2.11 -10.43
CA LEU A 722 -21.63 -2.52 -9.26
C LEU A 722 -22.37 -3.84 -9.51
N GLU A 723 -23.06 -3.98 -10.66
CA GLU A 723 -23.72 -5.23 -11.04
C GLU A 723 -22.71 -6.38 -11.16
N ALA A 724 -21.52 -6.14 -11.73
CA ALA A 724 -20.45 -7.14 -11.79
C ALA A 724 -19.96 -7.60 -10.40
N ARG A 725 -19.81 -6.68 -9.43
CA ARG A 725 -19.46 -7.06 -8.03
C ARG A 725 -20.58 -7.81 -7.34
N ILE A 726 -21.84 -7.46 -7.60
CA ILE A 726 -23.01 -8.15 -7.04
C ILE A 726 -23.11 -9.57 -7.59
N GLY A 727 -23.09 -9.74 -8.91
CA GLY A 727 -23.18 -11.04 -9.57
C GLY A 727 -22.02 -11.98 -9.18
N TRP A 728 -20.80 -11.46 -9.10
CA TRP A 728 -19.66 -12.25 -8.62
C TRP A 728 -19.82 -12.67 -7.15
N LEU A 729 -20.19 -11.76 -6.24
CA LEU A 729 -20.41 -12.10 -4.83
C LEU A 729 -21.54 -13.13 -4.67
N GLY A 730 -22.63 -13.00 -5.42
CA GLY A 730 -23.73 -13.99 -5.43
C GLY A 730 -23.28 -15.37 -5.89
N GLY A 731 -22.37 -15.46 -6.87
CA GLY A 731 -21.77 -16.71 -7.31
C GLY A 731 -20.79 -17.34 -6.31
N GLN A 732 -20.10 -16.54 -5.50
CA GLN A 732 -19.15 -17.03 -4.49
C GLN A 732 -19.77 -17.36 -3.12
N LEU A 733 -20.97 -16.82 -2.86
CA LEU A 733 -21.68 -16.89 -1.58
C LEU A 733 -23.11 -17.42 -1.76
N ASP A 734 -23.31 -18.32 -2.74
CA ASP A 734 -24.58 -18.93 -3.17
C ASP A 734 -25.50 -19.42 -2.03
N ARG A 735 -24.89 -19.92 -0.95
CA ARG A 735 -25.55 -20.50 0.23
C ARG A 735 -25.75 -19.52 1.38
N LEU A 736 -25.26 -18.29 1.28
CA LEU A 736 -25.42 -17.27 2.32
C LEU A 736 -26.53 -16.28 1.97
N PRO A 737 -27.36 -15.86 2.93
CA PRO A 737 -28.33 -14.78 2.76
C PRO A 737 -27.64 -13.42 2.72
N VAL A 738 -27.04 -13.09 1.57
CA VAL A 738 -26.35 -11.81 1.34
C VAL A 738 -27.35 -10.69 1.02
N VAL A 739 -27.23 -9.57 1.71
CA VAL A 739 -27.96 -8.32 1.44
C VAL A 739 -26.98 -7.26 0.98
N HIS A 740 -27.16 -6.72 -0.23
CA HIS A 740 -26.30 -5.68 -0.77
C HIS A 740 -26.77 -4.29 -0.35
N MET A 741 -25.91 -3.58 0.39
CA MET A 741 -26.15 -2.24 0.90
C MET A 741 -25.60 -1.20 -0.08
N LEU A 742 -26.50 -0.47 -0.75
CA LEU A 742 -26.19 0.41 -1.89
C LEU A 742 -26.26 1.90 -1.51
N GLU A 743 -25.36 2.70 -2.10
CA GLU A 743 -25.44 4.16 -2.04
C GLU A 743 -26.29 4.70 -3.20
N ALA A 744 -27.57 4.98 -2.93
CA ALA A 744 -28.59 5.36 -3.91
C ALA A 744 -28.72 4.35 -5.07
N GLY A 745 -29.22 4.81 -6.22
CA GLY A 745 -29.41 4.01 -7.44
C GLY A 745 -30.42 4.67 -8.38
N THR A 746 -30.78 3.94 -9.43
CA THR A 746 -31.87 4.29 -10.35
C THR A 746 -32.96 3.22 -10.26
N SER A 747 -34.20 3.56 -10.63
CA SER A 747 -35.30 2.59 -10.69
C SER A 747 -34.95 1.36 -11.55
N ALA A 748 -34.24 1.59 -12.67
CA ALA A 748 -33.78 0.53 -13.57
C ALA A 748 -32.76 -0.41 -12.90
N LEU A 749 -31.81 0.10 -12.11
CA LEU A 749 -30.87 -0.73 -11.34
C LEU A 749 -31.61 -1.53 -10.26
N TRP A 750 -32.51 -0.90 -9.51
CA TRP A 750 -33.29 -1.58 -8.46
C TRP A 750 -34.22 -2.65 -9.03
N GLN A 751 -34.76 -2.43 -10.23
CA GLN A 751 -35.53 -3.42 -10.97
C GLN A 751 -34.62 -4.56 -11.47
N SER A 752 -33.53 -4.26 -12.16
CA SER A 752 -32.51 -5.23 -12.63
C SER A 752 -32.08 -6.18 -11.51
N LEU A 753 -31.71 -5.64 -10.35
CA LEU A 753 -31.31 -6.44 -9.19
C LEU A 753 -32.47 -7.28 -8.61
N SER A 754 -33.70 -6.77 -8.62
CA SER A 754 -34.86 -7.51 -8.11
C SER A 754 -35.31 -8.63 -9.05
N GLU A 755 -35.23 -8.42 -10.37
CA GLU A 755 -35.49 -9.45 -11.40
C GLU A 755 -34.44 -10.56 -11.36
N GLN A 756 -33.18 -10.22 -11.01
CA GLN A 756 -32.11 -11.18 -10.71
C GLN A 756 -32.27 -11.90 -9.35
N GLY A 757 -33.30 -11.58 -8.55
CA GLY A 757 -33.53 -12.17 -7.22
C GLY A 757 -32.57 -11.68 -6.13
N VAL A 758 -31.75 -10.66 -6.40
CA VAL A 758 -30.76 -10.11 -5.46
C VAL A 758 -31.47 -9.39 -4.33
N SER A 759 -31.11 -9.68 -3.08
CA SER A 759 -31.58 -8.92 -1.91
C SER A 759 -30.75 -7.64 -1.72
N TRP A 760 -31.41 -6.47 -1.68
CA TRP A 760 -30.71 -5.19 -1.56
C TRP A 760 -31.43 -4.16 -0.68
N VAL A 761 -30.66 -3.23 -0.12
CA VAL A 761 -31.15 -2.02 0.54
C VAL A 761 -30.39 -0.82 -0.02
N ALA A 762 -31.08 0.11 -0.66
CA ALA A 762 -30.51 1.32 -1.23
C ALA A 762 -30.85 2.53 -0.36
N ARG A 763 -29.83 3.13 0.26
CA ARG A 763 -30.01 4.37 1.03
C ARG A 763 -30.15 5.56 0.09
N ASN A 764 -31.20 6.34 0.28
CA ASN A 764 -31.61 7.42 -0.61
C ASN A 764 -31.69 8.79 0.10
N PRO A 765 -31.48 9.90 -0.63
CA PRO A 765 -31.64 11.24 -0.07
C PRO A 765 -33.11 11.56 0.15
N GLY A 766 -33.43 12.28 1.23
CA GLY A 766 -34.82 12.67 1.58
C GLY A 766 -35.55 13.50 0.51
N GLY A 767 -34.84 14.07 -0.46
CA GLY A 767 -35.42 14.77 -1.61
C GLY A 767 -35.88 13.88 -2.76
N LEU A 768 -35.68 12.56 -2.71
CA LEU A 768 -36.13 11.63 -3.76
C LEU A 768 -37.65 11.71 -3.91
N ARG A 769 -38.12 11.87 -5.16
CA ARG A 769 -39.55 11.89 -5.50
C ARG A 769 -40.11 10.47 -5.51
N VAL A 770 -41.26 10.29 -4.87
CA VAL A 770 -41.95 9.01 -4.69
C VAL A 770 -43.46 9.24 -4.79
N ILE A 771 -44.24 8.17 -4.85
CA ILE A 771 -45.71 8.21 -4.73
C ILE A 771 -46.06 7.52 -3.40
N GLN A 772 -46.89 8.17 -2.58
CA GLN A 772 -47.49 7.56 -1.39
C GLN A 772 -49.00 7.77 -1.49
N ASP A 773 -49.78 6.69 -1.33
CA ASP A 773 -51.25 6.73 -1.38
C ASP A 773 -51.79 7.48 -2.63
N GLU A 774 -51.27 7.10 -3.81
CA GLU A 774 -51.51 7.70 -5.13
C GLU A 774 -51.11 9.21 -5.26
N CYS A 775 -50.53 9.82 -4.22
CA CYS A 775 -50.09 11.21 -4.20
C CYS A 775 -48.57 11.35 -4.47
N PRO A 776 -48.15 12.11 -5.51
CA PRO A 776 -46.75 12.46 -5.74
C PRO A 776 -46.16 13.29 -4.60
N THR A 777 -45.07 12.83 -4.00
CA THR A 777 -44.46 13.38 -2.78
C THR A 777 -42.93 13.17 -2.78
N ASN A 778 -42.28 13.33 -1.63
CA ASN A 778 -40.86 13.02 -1.43
C ASN A 778 -40.60 12.35 -0.08
N LEU A 779 -39.47 11.64 0.04
CA LEU A 779 -39.11 10.87 1.25
C LEU A 779 -39.09 11.70 2.55
N ASN A 780 -38.70 12.97 2.51
CA ASN A 780 -38.75 13.87 3.67
C ASN A 780 -40.19 14.18 4.14
N ALA A 781 -41.18 14.15 3.25
CA ALA A 781 -42.58 14.30 3.60
C ALA A 781 -43.17 12.99 4.14
N VAL A 782 -42.91 11.86 3.47
CA VAL A 782 -43.30 10.51 3.97
C VAL A 782 -42.69 10.26 5.36
N GLY A 783 -41.42 10.63 5.54
CA GLY A 783 -40.69 10.55 6.80
C GLY A 783 -41.25 11.41 7.94
N LYS A 784 -42.24 12.27 7.68
CA LYS A 784 -42.98 13.05 8.69
C LYS A 784 -44.39 12.53 8.95
N SER A 785 -45.02 11.84 8.00
CA SER A 785 -46.37 11.26 8.16
C SER A 785 -46.38 9.89 8.85
N VAL A 786 -45.31 9.10 8.70
CA VAL A 786 -45.25 7.74 9.28
C VAL A 786 -44.98 7.71 10.79
N GLY A 787 -45.59 6.76 11.50
CA GLY A 787 -45.37 6.50 12.91
C GLY A 787 -44.10 5.69 13.17
N TYR A 788 -43.31 6.05 14.18
CA TYR A 788 -42.02 5.44 14.50
C TYR A 788 -42.08 4.62 15.80
N LEU A 789 -41.31 3.54 15.85
CA LEU A 789 -41.08 2.71 17.05
C LEU A 789 -39.59 2.76 17.44
N PRO A 790 -39.25 2.72 18.73
CA PRO A 790 -37.86 2.64 19.18
C PRO A 790 -37.23 1.29 18.78
N VAL A 791 -35.92 1.31 18.55
CA VAL A 791 -35.11 0.15 18.12
C VAL A 791 -33.88 0.06 19.00
N GLY A 792 -33.66 -1.12 19.59
CA GLY A 792 -32.48 -1.39 20.41
C GLY A 792 -32.42 -0.58 21.70
N GLN A 793 -31.21 -0.39 22.21
CA GLN A 793 -30.89 0.51 23.32
C GLN A 793 -29.89 1.59 22.87
N PRO A 794 -29.91 2.81 23.44
CA PRO A 794 -29.00 3.86 23.00
C PRO A 794 -27.52 3.49 23.13
N GLY A 795 -26.81 3.43 22.01
CA GLY A 795 -25.39 3.05 21.95
C GLY A 795 -25.10 1.55 21.86
N ASP A 796 -26.11 0.70 21.63
CA ASP A 796 -25.94 -0.76 21.45
C ASP A 796 -25.22 -1.18 20.15
N MET A 797 -25.09 -0.26 19.20
CA MET A 797 -24.47 -0.48 17.89
C MET A 797 -23.58 0.70 17.45
N PRO A 798 -22.66 0.50 16.48
CA PRO A 798 -21.89 1.58 15.86
C PRO A 798 -22.78 2.71 15.31
N GLY A 799 -22.30 3.95 15.36
CA GLY A 799 -23.03 5.13 14.88
C GLY A 799 -24.08 5.72 15.83
N LEU A 800 -24.50 5.02 16.89
CA LEU A 800 -25.41 5.58 17.91
C LEU A 800 -24.70 6.46 18.95
N ARG A 801 -23.83 7.37 18.50
CA ARG A 801 -23.06 8.32 19.33
C ARG A 801 -22.99 9.68 18.63
N ALA A 802 -23.13 10.77 19.39
CA ALA A 802 -23.01 12.13 18.84
C ALA A 802 -21.63 12.41 18.23
N VAL A 803 -21.61 13.12 17.09
CA VAL A 803 -20.40 13.45 16.31
C VAL A 803 -20.09 14.96 16.36
N PRO A 804 -18.93 15.42 15.85
CA PRO A 804 -17.96 16.17 16.64
C PRO A 804 -18.35 17.65 16.88
N GLY A 805 -18.37 18.06 18.15
CA GLY A 805 -18.56 19.45 18.57
C GLY A 805 -19.16 19.60 19.97
N SER A 806 -19.98 18.61 20.37
CA SER A 806 -20.60 18.47 21.69
C SER A 806 -19.89 17.40 22.54
N ARG A 807 -20.35 17.20 23.79
CA ARG A 807 -20.01 15.98 24.56
C ARG A 807 -20.64 14.77 23.87
N PRO A 808 -19.96 13.61 23.81
CA PRO A 808 -20.52 12.40 23.22
C PRO A 808 -21.70 11.88 24.07
N ALA A 809 -22.92 12.12 23.58
CA ALA A 809 -24.14 11.49 24.08
C ALA A 809 -24.48 10.24 23.25
N PRO A 810 -25.12 9.20 23.84
CA PRO A 810 -25.67 8.11 23.07
C PRO A 810 -26.90 8.58 22.29
N LEU A 811 -27.14 7.97 21.12
CA LEU A 811 -28.32 8.25 20.30
C LEU A 811 -29.30 7.07 20.40
N ALA A 812 -30.60 7.35 20.42
CA ALA A 812 -31.63 6.34 20.28
C ALA A 812 -32.00 6.16 18.80
N LEU A 813 -32.10 4.92 18.33
CA LEU A 813 -32.60 4.60 16.99
C LEU A 813 -34.12 4.41 17.03
N TRP A 814 -34.83 5.06 16.11
CA TRP A 814 -36.28 4.91 15.94
C TRP A 814 -36.57 4.58 14.47
N ALA A 815 -37.40 3.58 14.21
CA ALA A 815 -37.67 3.08 12.86
C ALA A 815 -39.16 3.12 12.50
N SER A 816 -39.44 3.25 11.20
CA SER A 816 -40.76 3.08 10.61
C SER A 816 -40.64 2.38 9.26
N GLY A 817 -41.67 1.61 8.89
CA GLY A 817 -41.74 0.93 7.59
C GLY A 817 -43.07 1.26 6.89
N THR A 818 -43.01 1.53 5.59
CA THR A 818 -44.18 1.78 4.74
C THR A 818 -43.90 1.33 3.30
N GLU A 819 -44.90 1.38 2.43
CA GLU A 819 -44.73 1.15 0.99
C GLU A 819 -44.83 2.47 0.22
N ILE A 820 -44.14 2.55 -0.91
CA ILE A 820 -44.17 3.68 -1.84
C ILE A 820 -44.15 3.17 -3.28
N GLY A 821 -44.76 3.91 -4.21
CA GLY A 821 -44.52 3.77 -5.65
C GLY A 821 -43.35 4.64 -6.11
N LEU A 822 -42.71 4.26 -7.23
CA LEU A 822 -41.72 5.11 -7.92
C LEU A 822 -42.33 5.75 -9.18
N PRO A 823 -42.08 7.04 -9.45
CA PRO A 823 -42.60 7.69 -10.65
C PRO A 823 -41.90 7.18 -11.93
N GLY A 824 -42.64 6.49 -12.80
CA GLY A 824 -42.14 5.90 -14.05
C GLY A 824 -43.18 5.80 -15.17
N ARG A 825 -42.80 5.16 -16.29
CA ARG A 825 -43.71 4.79 -17.39
C ARG A 825 -43.66 3.27 -17.59
N GLY A 826 -44.72 2.59 -17.15
CA GLY A 826 -44.78 1.12 -17.10
C GLY A 826 -44.56 0.63 -15.67
N ASP A 827 -45.54 -0.12 -15.18
CA ASP A 827 -45.71 -0.71 -13.85
C ASP A 827 -45.50 0.18 -12.61
N ASP A 828 -46.46 0.10 -11.69
CA ASP A 828 -46.38 0.73 -10.37
C ASP A 828 -45.45 -0.11 -9.47
N THR A 829 -44.14 0.07 -9.67
CA THR A 829 -43.10 -0.62 -8.92
C THR A 829 -43.10 -0.16 -7.47
N ARG A 830 -43.93 -0.82 -6.65
CA ARG A 830 -44.00 -0.61 -5.21
C ARG A 830 -42.76 -1.17 -4.52
N LEU A 831 -42.12 -0.33 -3.72
CA LEU A 831 -40.95 -0.66 -2.92
C LEU A 831 -41.23 -0.38 -1.45
N ARG A 832 -40.59 -1.15 -0.57
CA ARG A 832 -40.65 -0.92 0.86
C ARG A 832 -39.67 0.18 1.25
N LEU A 833 -40.20 1.23 1.85
CA LEU A 833 -39.44 2.31 2.46
C LEU A 833 -39.27 2.03 3.96
N VAL A 834 -38.04 2.09 4.43
CA VAL A 834 -37.70 2.14 5.86
C VAL A 834 -37.12 3.50 6.18
N CYS A 835 -37.78 4.20 7.10
CA CYS A 835 -37.33 5.47 7.66
C CYS A 835 -36.67 5.21 9.01
N ALA A 836 -35.43 5.67 9.19
CA ALA A 836 -34.73 5.61 10.46
C ALA A 836 -34.46 7.04 10.97
N ARG A 837 -34.75 7.31 12.24
CA ARG A 837 -34.40 8.55 12.94
C ARG A 837 -33.39 8.25 14.04
N LEU A 838 -32.35 9.08 14.09
CA LEU A 838 -31.41 9.17 15.19
C LEU A 838 -31.91 10.28 16.11
N ILE A 839 -32.15 9.96 17.38
CA ILE A 839 -32.67 10.90 18.38
C ILE A 839 -31.62 11.10 19.47
N ASP A 840 -31.30 12.35 19.79
CA ASP A 840 -30.42 12.69 20.90
C ASP A 840 -31.12 12.35 22.23
N THR A 841 -30.50 11.54 23.09
CA THR A 841 -31.16 11.10 24.34
C THR A 841 -31.22 12.17 25.43
N ALA A 842 -30.50 13.28 25.28
CA ALA A 842 -30.47 14.38 26.25
C ALA A 842 -31.42 15.54 25.85
N SER A 843 -31.55 15.86 24.55
CA SER A 843 -32.50 16.89 24.08
C SER A 843 -33.84 16.32 23.60
N GLY A 844 -33.89 15.05 23.19
CA GLY A 844 -35.06 14.45 22.51
C GLY A 844 -35.23 14.89 21.05
N GLU A 845 -34.30 15.67 20.50
CA GLU A 845 -34.37 16.15 19.12
C GLU A 845 -33.87 15.11 18.11
N VAL A 846 -34.36 15.20 16.87
CA VAL A 846 -33.93 14.32 15.77
C VAL A 846 -32.57 14.80 15.24
N ALA A 847 -31.49 14.23 15.78
CA ALA A 847 -30.12 14.48 15.38
C ALA A 847 -29.82 14.06 13.92
N GLY A 848 -30.59 13.13 13.35
CA GLY A 848 -30.47 12.72 11.95
C GLY A 848 -31.61 11.85 11.46
N GLN A 849 -31.77 11.76 10.14
CA GLN A 849 -32.78 10.91 9.50
C GLN A 849 -32.22 10.25 8.23
N LEU A 850 -32.43 8.93 8.10
CA LEU A 850 -31.98 8.08 7.02
C LEU A 850 -33.19 7.42 6.35
N PHE A 851 -33.10 7.18 5.04
CA PHE A 851 -34.14 6.52 4.25
C PHE A 851 -33.54 5.38 3.45
N GLY A 852 -34.06 4.17 3.62
CA GLY A 852 -33.70 3.00 2.82
C GLY A 852 -34.87 2.52 1.99
N LEU A 853 -34.65 2.29 0.70
CA LEU A 853 -35.56 1.52 -0.15
C LEU A 853 -35.05 0.07 -0.22
N THR A 854 -35.95 -0.90 -0.28
CA THR A 854 -35.59 -2.31 -0.35
C THR A 854 -36.67 -3.15 -1.05
N ASN A 855 -36.25 -4.26 -1.66
CA ASN A 855 -37.12 -5.35 -2.09
C ASN A 855 -37.36 -6.41 -1.00
N LEU A 856 -36.71 -6.30 0.17
CA LEU A 856 -36.89 -7.23 1.29
C LEU A 856 -38.26 -7.06 1.94
N THR A 857 -39.01 -8.16 2.02
CA THR A 857 -40.25 -8.26 2.79
C THR A 857 -40.00 -8.10 4.30
N ALA A 858 -41.04 -7.74 5.05
CA ALA A 858 -40.95 -7.58 6.51
C ALA A 858 -40.60 -8.89 7.26
N SER A 859 -40.85 -10.06 6.66
CA SER A 859 -40.49 -11.37 7.23
C SER A 859 -39.07 -11.82 6.90
N GLN A 860 -38.41 -11.21 5.90
CA GLN A 860 -36.97 -11.34 5.67
C GLN A 860 -36.21 -10.41 6.63
N ALA A 861 -36.51 -9.11 6.60
CA ALA A 861 -35.93 -8.13 7.52
C ALA A 861 -36.99 -7.10 7.94
N ASP A 862 -37.23 -6.97 9.24
CA ASP A 862 -38.20 -6.02 9.78
C ASP A 862 -37.70 -4.56 9.69
N ALA A 863 -38.55 -3.58 10.02
CA ALA A 863 -38.16 -2.17 9.90
C ALA A 863 -37.03 -1.79 10.86
N ALA A 864 -36.96 -2.42 12.05
CA ALA A 864 -35.90 -2.22 13.01
C ALA A 864 -34.54 -2.71 12.47
N THR A 865 -34.53 -3.89 11.86
CA THR A 865 -33.31 -4.51 11.31
C THR A 865 -32.75 -3.71 10.14
N VAL A 866 -33.59 -3.32 9.17
CA VAL A 866 -33.15 -2.47 8.06
C VAL A 866 -32.70 -1.09 8.55
N ALA A 867 -33.32 -0.52 9.59
CA ALA A 867 -32.87 0.73 10.21
C ALA A 867 -31.47 0.62 10.84
N ARG A 868 -31.15 -0.49 11.53
CA ARG A 868 -29.79 -0.76 12.02
C ARG A 868 -28.79 -0.82 10.86
N TRP A 869 -29.14 -1.52 9.78
CA TRP A 869 -28.26 -1.61 8.61
C TRP A 869 -28.00 -0.26 7.93
N LEU A 870 -28.99 0.65 7.90
CA LEU A 870 -28.81 2.02 7.37
C LEU A 870 -27.85 2.87 8.19
N VAL A 871 -27.86 2.74 9.52
CA VAL A 871 -26.90 3.42 10.42
C VAL A 871 -25.50 2.83 10.23
N LEU A 872 -25.40 1.49 10.23
CA LEU A 872 -24.14 0.79 10.00
C LEU A 872 -23.51 1.15 8.63
N GLN A 873 -24.32 1.36 7.59
CA GLN A 873 -23.83 1.79 6.27
C GLN A 873 -23.23 3.21 6.30
N GLU A 874 -23.70 4.11 7.17
CA GLU A 874 -23.08 5.44 7.34
C GLU A 874 -21.68 5.30 7.99
N GLU A 875 -21.57 4.51 9.06
CA GLU A 875 -20.30 4.25 9.73
C GLU A 875 -19.30 3.50 8.83
N ALA A 876 -19.80 2.57 7.99
CA ALA A 876 -19.00 1.85 7.00
C ALA A 876 -18.34 2.80 5.98
N ARG A 877 -18.85 4.03 5.78
CA ARG A 877 -18.15 5.06 4.96
C ARG A 877 -16.75 5.39 5.49
N ALA A 878 -16.47 5.18 6.78
CA ALA A 878 -15.13 5.32 7.33
C ALA A 878 -14.19 4.22 6.83
N GLY A 879 -14.69 3.00 6.60
CA GLY A 879 -13.94 1.83 6.13
C GLY A 879 -13.21 2.10 4.82
N PHE A 880 -13.91 2.65 3.83
CA PHE A 880 -13.33 3.00 2.52
C PHE A 880 -12.25 4.07 2.62
N ARG A 881 -12.25 4.93 3.66
CA ARG A 881 -11.16 5.90 3.89
C ARG A 881 -9.89 5.23 4.43
N TYR A 882 -10.02 4.18 5.23
CA TYR A 882 -8.86 3.37 5.66
C TYR A 882 -8.18 2.67 4.48
N MET A 883 -8.90 2.28 3.44
CA MET A 883 -8.31 1.62 2.25
C MET A 883 -7.27 2.52 1.54
N ALA A 884 -7.53 3.82 1.41
CA ALA A 884 -6.55 4.76 0.85
C ALA A 884 -5.32 4.93 1.76
N ASN A 885 -5.52 5.00 3.08
CA ASN A 885 -4.41 5.06 4.04
C ASN A 885 -3.60 3.76 4.08
N ALA A 886 -4.26 2.61 3.90
CA ALA A 886 -3.62 1.30 3.82
C ALA A 886 -2.84 1.13 2.52
N TRP A 887 -3.34 1.65 1.39
CA TRP A 887 -2.57 1.71 0.14
C TRP A 887 -1.25 2.46 0.33
N GLN A 888 -1.29 3.65 0.95
CA GLN A 888 -0.09 4.44 1.27
C GLN A 888 0.88 3.75 2.25
N ALA A 889 0.42 2.73 2.99
CA ALA A 889 1.22 1.97 3.96
C ALA A 889 1.80 0.67 3.40
N LEU A 890 1.34 0.22 2.22
CA LEU A 890 1.88 -0.93 1.51
C LEU A 890 3.07 -0.50 0.63
N PRO A 891 4.02 -1.41 0.33
CA PRO A 891 5.09 -1.16 -0.64
C PRO A 891 4.54 -0.68 -1.99
N ALA A 892 5.26 0.23 -2.65
CA ALA A 892 4.94 0.64 -4.02
C ALA A 892 5.22 -0.54 -4.97
N VAL A 893 4.25 -0.86 -5.83
CA VAL A 893 4.36 -1.96 -6.80
C VAL A 893 3.92 -1.51 -8.20
N ASP A 894 4.69 -1.91 -9.20
CA ASP A 894 4.42 -1.62 -10.61
C ASP A 894 3.70 -2.80 -11.31
N GLY A 895 2.88 -2.50 -12.31
CA GLY A 895 2.18 -3.48 -13.16
C GLY A 895 0.73 -3.79 -12.75
N ALA A 896 -0.12 -4.10 -13.75
CA ALA A 896 -1.57 -4.18 -13.58
C ALA A 896 -2.04 -5.30 -12.63
N HIS A 897 -1.44 -6.50 -12.71
CA HIS A 897 -1.73 -7.59 -11.77
C HIS A 897 -1.32 -7.25 -10.34
N THR A 898 -0.20 -6.54 -10.17
CA THR A 898 0.34 -6.11 -8.88
C THR A 898 -0.53 -5.01 -8.25
N LEU A 899 -1.07 -4.09 -9.05
CA LEU A 899 -2.07 -3.11 -8.63
C LEU A 899 -3.41 -3.76 -8.22
N ALA A 900 -3.84 -4.82 -8.90
CA ALA A 900 -5.03 -5.59 -8.51
C ALA A 900 -4.83 -6.41 -7.23
N ARG A 901 -3.61 -6.91 -6.98
CA ARG A 901 -3.19 -7.54 -5.72
C ARG A 901 -3.10 -6.50 -4.58
N GLN A 902 -2.59 -5.29 -4.86
CA GLN A 902 -2.53 -4.19 -3.90
C GLN A 902 -3.91 -3.64 -3.53
N SER A 903 -4.85 -3.56 -4.48
CA SER A 903 -6.22 -3.12 -4.20
C SER A 903 -6.95 -4.08 -3.26
N LEU A 904 -6.81 -5.39 -3.48
CA LEU A 904 -7.31 -6.44 -2.60
C LEU A 904 -6.73 -6.33 -1.18
N MET A 905 -5.40 -6.19 -1.07
CA MET A 905 -4.71 -6.06 0.21
C MET A 905 -5.12 -4.79 0.98
N ALA A 906 -5.21 -3.64 0.29
CA ALA A 906 -5.72 -2.39 0.86
C ALA A 906 -7.19 -2.50 1.30
N GLY A 907 -7.98 -3.31 0.59
CA GLY A 907 -9.34 -3.68 0.98
C GLY A 907 -9.39 -4.42 2.33
N GLN A 908 -8.64 -5.52 2.48
CA GLN A 908 -8.64 -6.31 3.73
C GLN A 908 -8.12 -5.49 4.92
N LEU A 909 -7.03 -4.72 4.73
CA LEU A 909 -6.54 -3.79 5.75
C LEU A 909 -7.58 -2.71 6.10
N GLY A 910 -8.37 -2.25 5.12
CA GLY A 910 -9.48 -1.32 5.36
C GLY A 910 -10.58 -1.89 6.25
N ALA A 911 -10.90 -3.18 6.11
CA ALA A 911 -11.86 -3.88 6.98
C ALA A 911 -11.32 -4.06 8.42
N ALA A 912 -10.07 -4.52 8.57
CA ALA A 912 -9.42 -4.66 9.88
C ALA A 912 -9.25 -3.30 10.59
N CYS A 913 -8.85 -2.26 9.86
CA CYS A 913 -8.79 -0.88 10.40
C CYS A 913 -10.18 -0.34 10.78
N TRP A 914 -11.26 -0.76 10.10
CA TRP A 914 -12.61 -0.41 10.52
C TRP A 914 -12.98 -1.09 11.84
N GLN A 915 -12.72 -2.40 12.01
CA GLN A 915 -12.94 -3.10 13.29
C GLN A 915 -12.16 -2.43 14.43
N LEU A 916 -10.84 -2.23 14.24
CA LEU A 916 -9.97 -1.56 15.22
C LEU A 916 -10.43 -0.15 15.60
N ALA A 917 -11.20 0.53 14.75
CA ALA A 917 -11.72 1.86 15.03
C ALA A 917 -13.11 1.88 15.71
N HIS A 918 -13.98 0.89 15.45
CA HIS A 918 -15.40 0.93 15.87
C HIS A 918 -15.78 -0.17 16.88
N ALA A 919 -15.07 -1.29 16.94
CA ALA A 919 -15.34 -2.35 17.91
C ALA A 919 -14.98 -1.88 19.33
N PRO A 920 -15.91 -1.93 20.33
CA PRO A 920 -15.63 -1.53 21.70
C PRO A 920 -14.51 -2.39 22.33
N ALA A 921 -14.52 -3.70 22.09
CA ALA A 921 -13.55 -4.64 22.63
C ALA A 921 -12.08 -4.38 22.20
N ALA A 922 -11.85 -3.60 21.15
CA ALA A 922 -10.51 -3.33 20.63
C ALA A 922 -9.77 -2.18 21.34
N ASP A 923 -10.19 -1.73 22.53
CA ASP A 923 -9.52 -0.64 23.25
C ASP A 923 -8.09 -0.99 23.70
N SER A 924 -7.84 -2.23 24.14
CA SER A 924 -6.49 -2.76 24.41
C SER A 924 -5.61 -2.69 23.15
N ALA A 925 -6.12 -3.23 22.04
CA ALA A 925 -5.45 -3.20 20.74
C ALA A 925 -5.17 -1.77 20.25
N ARG A 926 -6.13 -0.85 20.36
CA ARG A 926 -5.95 0.58 20.03
C ARG A 926 -4.83 1.23 20.87
N SER A 927 -4.80 0.95 22.18
CA SER A 927 -3.78 1.46 23.11
C SER A 927 -2.38 0.99 22.71
N THR A 928 -2.21 -0.33 22.59
CA THR A 928 -0.93 -0.98 22.24
C THR A 928 -0.42 -0.57 20.85
N LEU A 929 -1.31 -0.50 19.85
CA LEU A 929 -0.98 0.01 18.50
C LEU A 929 -0.54 1.48 18.48
N SER A 930 -1.00 2.31 19.42
CA SER A 930 -0.53 3.70 19.56
C SER A 930 0.96 3.73 19.95
N GLY A 931 1.37 2.89 20.90
CA GLY A 931 2.76 2.74 21.33
C GLY A 931 3.71 2.29 20.21
N VAL A 932 3.28 1.33 19.38
CA VAL A 932 4.02 0.80 18.21
C VAL A 932 4.33 1.88 17.15
N VAL A 933 3.59 3.00 17.14
CA VAL A 933 3.85 4.14 16.23
C VAL A 933 4.62 5.27 16.93
N SER A 934 4.13 5.78 18.07
CA SER A 934 4.81 6.82 18.84
C SER A 934 4.12 7.08 20.19
N ALA A 935 4.88 7.10 21.29
CA ALA A 935 4.35 7.25 22.64
C ALA A 935 3.45 8.50 22.83
N ASP A 936 3.80 9.64 22.21
CA ASP A 936 3.09 10.91 22.39
C ASP A 936 1.97 11.17 21.37
N ARG A 937 1.63 10.21 20.50
CA ARG A 937 0.65 10.41 19.42
C ARG A 937 -0.58 9.53 19.59
N LYS A 938 -1.75 10.17 19.73
CA LYS A 938 -3.04 9.49 19.54
C LYS A 938 -3.09 8.83 18.17
N LEU A 939 -3.45 7.55 18.13
CA LEU A 939 -3.54 6.75 16.91
C LEU A 939 -4.61 7.30 15.95
N SER A 940 -4.18 8.13 15.00
CA SER A 940 -5.08 8.73 14.01
C SER A 940 -5.45 7.73 12.92
N GLY A 941 -6.59 7.93 12.25
CA GLY A 941 -7.04 7.04 11.18
C GLY A 941 -6.11 6.96 9.95
N ARG A 942 -5.11 7.85 9.83
CA ARG A 942 -4.05 7.75 8.83
C ARG A 942 -2.88 6.86 9.28
N LEU A 943 -2.63 6.77 10.60
CA LEU A 943 -1.57 5.95 11.19
C LEU A 943 -2.03 4.52 11.51
N LEU A 944 -3.33 4.28 11.64
CA LEU A 944 -3.89 2.96 11.99
C LEU A 944 -3.41 1.80 11.08
N PRO A 945 -3.39 1.93 9.73
CA PRO A 945 -2.86 0.85 8.88
C PRO A 945 -1.35 0.61 9.07
N VAL A 946 -0.58 1.68 9.31
CA VAL A 946 0.87 1.59 9.57
C VAL A 946 1.15 0.91 10.92
N ALA A 947 0.34 1.20 11.94
CA ALA A 947 0.41 0.53 13.24
C ALA A 947 0.09 -0.96 13.10
N LEU A 948 -0.98 -1.30 12.37
CA LEU A 948 -1.42 -2.68 12.17
C LEU A 948 -0.39 -3.50 11.39
N LEU A 949 0.18 -2.96 10.30
CA LEU A 949 1.23 -3.64 9.53
C LEU A 949 2.51 -3.86 10.35
N LYS A 950 2.90 -2.88 11.20
CA LYS A 950 4.00 -3.09 12.16
C LYS A 950 3.68 -4.20 13.16
N MET A 951 2.45 -4.25 13.69
CA MET A 951 2.03 -5.26 14.64
C MET A 951 2.01 -6.66 14.02
N PHE A 952 1.54 -6.79 12.77
CA PHE A 952 1.63 -8.04 12.02
C PHE A 952 3.09 -8.47 11.84
N ALA A 953 3.99 -7.57 11.42
CA ALA A 953 5.41 -7.90 11.30
C ALA A 953 6.04 -8.35 12.62
N LEU A 954 5.71 -7.69 13.74
CA LEU A 954 6.17 -8.09 15.08
C LEU A 954 5.64 -9.48 15.48
N LEU A 955 4.38 -9.79 15.19
CA LEU A 955 3.78 -11.09 15.48
C LEU A 955 4.39 -12.22 14.63
N GLU A 956 4.64 -11.99 13.34
CA GLU A 956 5.36 -12.94 12.49
C GLU A 956 6.78 -13.24 13.01
N MET A 957 7.49 -12.19 13.47
CA MET A 957 8.81 -12.31 14.11
C MET A 957 8.80 -13.03 15.48
N ALA A 958 7.63 -13.36 16.02
CA ALA A 958 7.46 -14.11 17.27
C ALA A 958 6.79 -15.47 17.09
N GLU A 959 6.11 -15.73 15.97
CA GLU A 959 5.52 -17.04 15.67
C GLU A 959 6.50 -18.02 15.01
N GLY A 960 7.35 -17.51 14.11
CA GLY A 960 8.45 -18.25 13.47
C GLY A 960 9.57 -18.62 14.43
#